data_AF-A0A897NRF6-F1
#
_entry.id   AF-A0A897NRF6-F1
#
_cell.length_a   1.000
_cell.length_b   1.000
_cell.length_c   1.000
_cell.angle_alpha   90.00
_cell.angle_beta   90.00
_cell.angle_gamma   90.00
#
_symmetry.space_group_name_H-M   'P 1'
#
loop_
_entity.id
_entity.type
_entity.pdbx_description
1 polymer ?
#
loop_
_entity_poly.entity_id
_entity_poly.type
_entity_poly.pdbx_seq_one_letter_code
_entity_poly.pdbx_strand_id
1 'polypeptide(L)'
;MLTERTGAVLTVALLVLSAMGGVATATTTGELGNSTVPASSGDETPVNETMSAADAAYVTSDGAIILVYEHGDQEDLENASGHARMDVSDGVAEFVMSQRTETDATGNLTLLATPDELTADGALVADRPAYLRDLRFDLENVQNRSVRESSMALNSTVAVPEDSPLSLVPLQEARTSGSVTTDATSLNADGSASVQLASPLLPERSHELVLTESDGAYTLEVDESYTMSAERAERWNSTDRAEETLRSQYCDGFETTNVTCSVSLDSHELTNESEDSKRLDVAYTVTVDGVDSAVSTAIVEGLGGPETNVTEAEATELADRIENVTLSRVGAELSVERRPSGGQQASVDWNVSLDGTDDLTLAYVDLLEQIENAAMSSPQTPDAGESFDFGLANSIEQLRDRTEARRAADLETTSNWAFALTTRGMTGQSFVSLNGTATSETSNWAEYVSELQQREVPITDSMRTSIDVRTDDEQIVAEGSASVEDEGMLDRALTEFNRTANETDVTAMIDAMRAAEFEQARLTADVGEGNATVEGVLSVGNGTAVSDRLPAPFSMMEASETSFETGQTAMLMDAGLQSDADEDAIQALSFVGDETDVTMPGEWDEDGRSLASFATDAGETDDGETDDGETETDDETESGDGDGPGFGLVPALIGAAGGAAIAGKRLRDAA
;
A
#
# COMPACT_ATOMS: atom_id res chain seq x y z
N MET A 1 -19.44 -4.03 24.69
CA MET A 1 -19.89 -2.64 24.39
C MET A 1 -19.02 -1.55 25.05
N LEU A 2 -17.86 -1.88 25.65
CA LEU A 2 -16.98 -0.94 26.37
C LEU A 2 -15.56 -0.85 25.72
N THR A 3 -15.39 -1.42 24.53
CA THR A 3 -14.08 -1.58 23.87
C THR A 3 -14.03 -1.06 22.42
N GLU A 4 -15.16 -0.84 21.74
CA GLU A 4 -15.18 -0.35 20.34
C GLU A 4 -15.07 1.17 20.22
N ARG A 5 -15.69 1.94 21.13
CA ARG A 5 -15.80 3.40 21.00
C ARG A 5 -14.59 4.21 21.47
N THR A 6 -13.73 3.60 22.29
CA THR A 6 -12.46 4.19 22.74
C THR A 6 -11.32 3.85 21.79
N GLY A 7 -11.44 2.73 21.05
CA GLY A 7 -10.53 2.33 20.00
C GLY A 7 -10.44 3.38 18.91
N ALA A 8 -11.57 3.86 18.38
CA ALA A 8 -11.59 4.76 17.22
C ALA A 8 -10.72 6.03 17.35
N VAL A 9 -10.70 6.73 18.49
CA VAL A 9 -9.91 7.98 18.63
C VAL A 9 -8.42 7.69 18.83
N LEU A 10 -8.09 6.62 19.54
CA LEU A 10 -6.71 6.21 19.76
C LEU A 10 -6.15 5.51 18.51
N THR A 11 -7.00 4.82 17.74
CA THR A 11 -6.72 4.23 16.43
C THR A 11 -6.58 5.30 15.35
N VAL A 12 -7.38 6.38 15.35
CA VAL A 12 -7.17 7.53 14.44
C VAL A 12 -5.90 8.30 14.81
N ALA A 13 -5.63 8.53 16.10
CA ALA A 13 -4.37 9.14 16.53
C ALA A 13 -3.14 8.23 16.26
N LEU A 14 -3.26 6.91 16.44
CA LEU A 14 -2.22 5.94 16.07
C LEU A 14 -2.09 5.79 14.55
N LEU A 15 -3.18 5.84 13.77
CA LEU A 15 -3.16 5.81 12.31
C LEU A 15 -2.50 7.05 11.75
N VAL A 16 -2.77 8.22 12.33
CA VAL A 16 -2.10 9.48 11.97
C VAL A 16 -0.63 9.47 12.41
N LEU A 17 -0.31 8.95 13.59
CA LEU A 17 1.09 8.81 14.05
C LEU A 17 1.87 7.72 13.29
N SER A 18 1.23 6.63 12.87
CA SER A 18 1.83 5.58 12.04
C SER A 18 1.94 5.99 10.58
N ALA A 19 0.99 6.80 10.07
CA ALA A 19 1.13 7.48 8.80
C ALA A 19 2.30 8.47 8.83
N MET A 20 2.50 9.21 9.92
CA MET A 20 3.61 10.15 10.09
C MET A 20 4.99 9.47 10.24
N GLY A 21 5.07 8.31 10.90
CA GLY A 21 6.28 7.47 10.86
C GLY A 21 6.54 6.88 9.46
N GLY A 22 5.47 6.66 8.69
CA GLY A 22 5.52 6.28 7.28
C GLY A 22 5.94 7.42 6.36
N VAL A 23 5.61 8.69 6.59
CA VAL A 23 6.02 9.80 5.69
C VAL A 23 7.54 10.03 5.71
N ALA A 24 8.21 9.76 6.84
CA ALA A 24 9.67 9.85 6.93
C ALA A 24 10.43 8.64 6.34
N THR A 25 9.76 7.50 6.11
CA THR A 25 10.37 6.26 5.58
C THR A 25 9.84 5.84 4.21
N ALA A 26 8.67 6.33 3.79
CA ALA A 26 8.06 6.04 2.50
C ALA A 26 8.63 6.89 1.35
N THR A 27 9.54 7.82 1.63
CA THR A 27 10.13 8.71 0.61
C THR A 27 11.57 8.36 0.24
N THR A 28 12.22 7.41 0.92
CA THR A 28 13.60 6.97 0.65
C THR A 28 13.73 5.59 -0.02
N THR A 29 12.66 4.78 -0.03
CA THR A 29 12.53 3.59 -0.88
C THR A 29 11.48 3.84 -1.95
N GLY A 30 11.91 3.97 -3.21
CA GLY A 30 11.04 4.06 -4.38
C GLY A 30 10.37 2.73 -4.69
N GLU A 31 9.56 2.22 -3.76
CA GLU A 31 8.85 0.95 -3.86
C GLU A 31 7.41 1.12 -3.33
N LEU A 32 6.69 2.09 -3.90
CA LEU A 32 5.23 2.00 -3.97
C LEU A 32 4.89 0.99 -5.08
N GLY A 33 5.08 -0.30 -4.79
CA GLY A 33 4.89 -1.32 -5.82
C GLY A 33 5.20 -2.75 -5.40
N ASN A 34 4.81 -3.19 -4.20
CA ASN A 34 4.81 -4.65 -3.96
C ASN A 34 3.84 -5.19 -2.91
N SER A 35 2.85 -4.42 -2.47
CA SER A 35 1.73 -5.00 -1.72
C SER A 35 0.64 -5.39 -2.71
N THR A 36 0.87 -6.47 -3.48
CA THR A 36 -0.23 -7.26 -4.04
C THR A 36 -1.15 -7.64 -2.88
N VAL A 37 -2.33 -7.01 -2.85
CA VAL A 37 -3.46 -7.60 -2.11
C VAL A 37 -3.58 -9.01 -2.68
N PRO A 38 -3.49 -10.08 -1.88
CA PRO A 38 -3.78 -11.41 -2.39
C PRO A 38 -5.20 -11.33 -2.91
N ALA A 39 -5.36 -11.47 -4.23
CA ALA A 39 -6.64 -11.82 -4.81
C ALA A 39 -7.15 -12.97 -3.94
N SER A 40 -8.30 -12.79 -3.31
CA SER A 40 -8.89 -13.87 -2.54
C SER A 40 -8.91 -15.08 -3.46
N SER A 41 -8.43 -16.21 -2.98
CA SER A 41 -8.60 -17.51 -3.61
C SER A 41 -10.09 -17.78 -3.75
N GLY A 42 -10.72 -17.18 -4.76
CA GLY A 42 -11.82 -17.80 -5.47
C GLY A 42 -11.20 -19.01 -6.15
N ASP A 43 -11.81 -20.16 -5.97
CA ASP A 43 -11.40 -21.42 -6.60
C ASP A 43 -10.91 -21.12 -8.02
N GLU A 44 -9.64 -21.45 -8.28
CA GLU A 44 -9.10 -21.50 -9.62
C GLU A 44 -9.89 -22.59 -10.34
N THR A 45 -10.95 -22.23 -11.05
CA THR A 45 -11.56 -23.13 -12.01
C THR A 45 -10.56 -23.32 -13.14
N PRO A 46 -10.00 -24.52 -13.32
CA PRO A 46 -9.11 -24.77 -14.43
C PRO A 46 -9.86 -24.47 -15.73
N VAL A 47 -9.20 -23.80 -16.68
CA VAL A 47 -9.72 -23.40 -18.02
C VAL A 47 -9.93 -24.62 -18.94
N ASN A 48 -10.36 -25.75 -18.38
CA ASN A 48 -10.48 -27.03 -19.05
C ASN A 48 -11.81 -27.72 -18.71
N GLU A 49 -12.89 -26.93 -18.63
CA GLU A 49 -14.24 -27.45 -18.66
C GLU A 49 -14.71 -27.58 -20.10
N THR A 50 -15.18 -28.77 -20.44
CA THR A 50 -15.80 -29.10 -21.73
C THR A 50 -16.95 -28.15 -21.99
N MET A 51 -16.91 -27.46 -23.15
CA MET A 51 -17.97 -26.54 -23.57
C MET A 51 -19.35 -27.20 -23.56
N SER A 52 -20.35 -26.49 -23.06
CA SER A 52 -21.75 -26.76 -23.39
C SER A 52 -22.08 -26.23 -24.78
N ALA A 53 -23.04 -26.89 -25.44
CA ALA A 53 -23.62 -26.40 -26.69
C ALA A 53 -24.39 -25.09 -26.45
N ALA A 54 -24.50 -24.23 -27.46
CA ALA A 54 -25.38 -23.06 -27.40
C ALA A 54 -26.86 -23.49 -27.31
N ASP A 55 -27.70 -22.68 -26.68
CA ASP A 55 -29.14 -22.93 -26.61
C ASP A 55 -29.81 -22.62 -27.96
N ALA A 56 -29.37 -21.55 -28.63
CA ALA A 56 -29.79 -21.22 -29.99
C ALA A 56 -28.64 -20.75 -30.88
N ALA A 57 -28.77 -20.98 -32.18
CA ALA A 57 -27.82 -20.54 -33.20
C ALA A 57 -28.55 -19.91 -34.39
N TYR A 58 -28.30 -18.62 -34.67
CA TYR A 58 -28.87 -17.90 -35.79
C TYR A 58 -27.82 -17.70 -36.88
N VAL A 59 -28.07 -18.25 -38.06
CA VAL A 59 -27.18 -18.11 -39.21
C VAL A 59 -27.56 -16.87 -40.02
N THR A 60 -26.57 -16.03 -40.29
CA THR A 60 -26.69 -14.80 -41.08
C THR A 60 -26.52 -15.08 -42.58
N SER A 61 -26.98 -14.15 -43.41
CA SER A 61 -26.97 -14.32 -44.88
C SER A 61 -25.57 -14.32 -45.51
N ASP A 62 -24.57 -13.79 -44.82
CA ASP A 62 -23.16 -13.79 -45.21
C ASP A 62 -22.36 -14.97 -44.64
N GLY A 63 -22.97 -15.79 -43.77
CA GLY A 63 -22.41 -17.04 -43.27
C GLY A 63 -21.79 -16.97 -41.87
N ALA A 64 -21.90 -15.83 -41.17
CA ALA A 64 -21.60 -15.73 -39.75
C ALA A 64 -22.70 -16.38 -38.88
N ILE A 65 -22.39 -16.71 -37.63
CA ILE A 65 -23.33 -17.35 -36.70
C ILE A 65 -23.43 -16.51 -35.43
N ILE A 66 -24.66 -16.23 -34.99
CA ILE A 66 -24.96 -15.68 -33.67
C ILE A 66 -25.34 -16.83 -32.74
N LEU A 67 -24.52 -17.12 -31.75
CA LEU A 67 -24.79 -18.11 -30.71
C LEU A 67 -25.43 -17.42 -29.50
N VAL A 68 -26.50 -17.98 -28.97
CA VAL A 68 -27.17 -17.50 -27.76
C VAL A 68 -27.04 -18.55 -26.68
N TYR A 69 -26.58 -18.11 -25.51
CA TYR A 69 -26.47 -18.90 -24.29
C TYR A 69 -27.39 -18.31 -23.23
N GLU A 70 -28.26 -19.14 -22.68
CA GLU A 70 -29.12 -18.83 -21.55
C GLU A 70 -28.50 -19.43 -20.29
N HIS A 71 -28.10 -18.58 -19.35
CA HIS A 71 -27.66 -19.06 -18.05
C HIS A 71 -28.90 -19.16 -17.15
N GLY A 72 -29.16 -20.35 -16.61
CA GLY A 72 -30.24 -20.56 -15.66
C GLY A 72 -30.13 -19.61 -14.45
N ASP A 73 -31.29 -19.31 -13.84
CA ASP A 73 -31.47 -18.34 -12.75
C ASP A 73 -30.29 -18.34 -11.75
N GLN A 74 -29.34 -17.42 -11.94
CA GLN A 74 -28.24 -17.24 -11.01
C GLN A 74 -28.77 -16.43 -9.81
N GLU A 75 -29.10 -17.13 -8.72
CA GLU A 75 -29.62 -16.55 -7.47
C GLU A 75 -28.76 -15.38 -6.94
N ASP A 76 -27.47 -15.31 -7.30
CA ASP A 76 -26.53 -14.27 -6.86
C ASP A 76 -26.59 -12.96 -7.69
N LEU A 77 -27.25 -12.95 -8.86
CA LEU A 77 -27.37 -11.78 -9.75
C LEU A 77 -28.74 -11.09 -9.73
N GLU A 78 -29.69 -11.56 -8.92
CA GLU A 78 -31.10 -11.09 -8.86
C GLU A 78 -31.28 -9.57 -8.61
N ASN A 79 -30.21 -8.83 -8.28
CA ASN A 79 -30.23 -7.39 -8.03
C ASN A 79 -29.22 -6.57 -8.86
N ALA A 80 -28.54 -7.18 -9.83
CA ALA A 80 -27.64 -6.50 -10.76
C ALA A 80 -28.35 -6.28 -12.11
N SER A 81 -28.15 -5.11 -12.72
CA SER A 81 -28.59 -4.83 -14.09
C SER A 81 -27.46 -4.22 -14.90
N GLY A 82 -27.52 -4.33 -16.22
CA GLY A 82 -26.51 -3.79 -17.12
C GLY A 82 -26.10 -4.79 -18.19
N HIS A 83 -24.97 -4.53 -18.83
CA HIS A 83 -24.49 -5.34 -19.93
C HIS A 83 -22.96 -5.34 -20.00
N ALA A 84 -22.39 -6.37 -20.63
CA ALA A 84 -21.03 -6.37 -21.12
C ALA A 84 -21.05 -6.56 -22.63
N ARG A 85 -20.19 -5.85 -23.36
CA ARG A 85 -20.04 -6.00 -24.81
C ARG A 85 -18.56 -6.03 -25.19
N MET A 86 -18.24 -6.80 -26.20
CA MET A 86 -16.91 -6.84 -26.81
C MET A 86 -17.06 -6.79 -28.32
N ASP A 87 -16.25 -5.97 -28.97
CA ASP A 87 -16.12 -5.91 -30.43
C ASP A 87 -14.64 -6.09 -30.78
N VAL A 88 -14.31 -7.22 -31.40
CA VAL A 88 -12.95 -7.59 -31.76
C VAL A 88 -12.45 -6.79 -32.96
N SER A 89 -13.35 -6.37 -33.85
CA SER A 89 -13.01 -5.59 -35.04
C SER A 89 -12.66 -4.16 -34.70
N ASP A 90 -13.44 -3.55 -33.80
CA ASP A 90 -13.21 -2.20 -33.30
C ASP A 90 -12.18 -2.18 -32.14
N GLY A 91 -11.84 -3.34 -31.58
CA GLY A 91 -10.86 -3.45 -30.49
C GLY A 91 -11.36 -2.87 -29.16
N VAL A 92 -12.67 -2.88 -28.93
CA VAL A 92 -13.30 -2.27 -27.76
C VAL A 92 -14.02 -3.33 -26.93
N ALA A 93 -13.79 -3.31 -25.62
CA ALA A 93 -14.61 -4.03 -24.65
C ALA A 93 -15.19 -3.04 -23.65
N GLU A 94 -16.46 -3.20 -23.30
CA GLU A 94 -17.16 -2.36 -22.34
C GLU A 94 -18.00 -3.23 -21.41
N PHE A 95 -18.10 -2.84 -20.14
CA PHE A 95 -19.10 -3.37 -19.25
C PHE A 95 -19.72 -2.26 -18.42
N VAL A 96 -21.01 -2.39 -18.14
CA VAL A 96 -21.78 -1.52 -17.26
C VAL A 96 -22.55 -2.42 -16.33
N MET A 97 -22.36 -2.25 -15.03
CA MET A 97 -23.08 -2.99 -14.00
C MET A 97 -23.66 -2.00 -13.01
N SER A 98 -24.95 -2.14 -12.70
CA SER A 98 -25.65 -1.36 -11.70
C SER A 98 -26.24 -2.27 -10.63
N GLN A 99 -26.12 -1.90 -9.37
CA GLN A 99 -26.66 -2.63 -8.24
C GLN A 99 -27.37 -1.67 -7.28
N ARG A 100 -28.44 -2.13 -6.63
CA ARG A 100 -29.07 -1.38 -5.54
C ARG A 100 -28.20 -1.40 -4.29
N THR A 101 -28.04 -0.25 -3.63
CA THR A 101 -27.24 -0.12 -2.40
C THR A 101 -28.02 0.56 -1.29
N GLU A 102 -27.78 0.15 -0.06
CA GLU A 102 -28.36 0.75 1.15
C GLU A 102 -27.35 1.71 1.81
N THR A 103 -26.82 2.66 1.05
CA THR A 103 -25.85 3.64 1.55
C THR A 103 -26.35 5.06 1.41
N ASP A 104 -26.11 5.86 2.44
CA ASP A 104 -26.34 7.31 2.45
C ASP A 104 -25.12 8.11 1.95
N ALA A 105 -24.12 7.43 1.39
CA ALA A 105 -22.94 8.05 0.81
C ALA A 105 -23.09 8.17 -0.71
N THR A 106 -22.68 9.31 -1.26
CA THR A 106 -22.60 9.54 -2.70
C THR A 106 -21.14 9.75 -3.09
N GLY A 107 -20.71 9.25 -4.24
CA GLY A 107 -19.34 9.45 -4.68
C GLY A 107 -19.13 8.98 -6.09
N ASN A 108 -18.01 9.39 -6.67
CA ASN A 108 -17.53 8.91 -7.94
C ASN A 108 -16.04 8.61 -7.86
N LEU A 109 -15.60 7.69 -8.71
CA LEU A 109 -14.21 7.35 -8.92
C LEU A 109 -14.04 7.12 -10.42
N THR A 110 -13.05 7.74 -11.04
CA THR A 110 -12.63 7.48 -12.41
C THR A 110 -11.16 7.12 -12.38
N LEU A 111 -10.85 5.92 -12.84
CA LEU A 111 -9.50 5.48 -13.14
C LEU A 111 -9.33 5.50 -14.66
N LEU A 112 -8.22 6.05 -15.13
CA LEU A 112 -7.87 6.07 -16.54
C LEU A 112 -6.42 5.60 -16.68
N ALA A 113 -6.20 4.62 -17.53
CA ALA A 113 -4.88 4.13 -17.88
C ALA A 113 -4.68 4.23 -19.39
N THR A 114 -3.51 4.68 -19.80
CA THR A 114 -2.98 4.65 -21.17
C THR A 114 -1.57 4.04 -21.12
N PRO A 115 -0.89 3.78 -22.25
CA PRO A 115 0.46 3.22 -22.23
C PRO A 115 1.48 3.99 -21.36
N ASP A 116 1.32 5.31 -21.27
CA ASP A 116 2.28 6.22 -20.65
C ASP A 116 1.73 6.95 -19.42
N GLU A 117 0.45 6.79 -19.08
CA GLU A 117 -0.21 7.58 -18.03
C GLU A 117 -1.24 6.75 -17.26
N LEU A 118 -1.28 6.95 -15.94
CA LEU A 118 -2.33 6.48 -15.05
C LEU A 118 -2.89 7.67 -14.27
N THR A 119 -4.19 7.92 -14.37
CA THR A 119 -4.90 8.89 -13.53
C THR A 119 -6.01 8.23 -12.71
N ALA A 120 -6.26 8.82 -11.56
CA ALA A 120 -7.32 8.45 -10.65
C ALA A 120 -7.94 9.73 -10.07
N ASP A 121 -9.22 9.95 -10.33
CA ASP A 121 -9.97 11.11 -9.84
C ASP A 121 -11.20 10.61 -9.09
N GLY A 122 -11.50 11.16 -7.92
CA GLY A 122 -12.67 10.75 -7.18
C GLY A 122 -13.18 11.80 -6.21
N ALA A 123 -14.47 11.72 -5.94
CA ALA A 123 -15.13 12.51 -4.93
C ALA A 123 -16.04 11.61 -4.08
N LEU A 124 -16.17 11.92 -2.80
CA LEU A 124 -17.04 11.21 -1.87
C LEU A 124 -17.71 12.24 -0.96
N VAL A 125 -19.01 12.12 -0.82
CA VAL A 125 -19.83 12.86 0.14
C VAL A 125 -20.55 11.85 1.02
N ALA A 126 -20.35 11.97 2.32
CA ALA A 126 -20.99 11.10 3.31
C ALA A 126 -21.46 11.91 4.52
N ASP A 127 -22.40 11.37 5.28
CA ASP A 127 -22.83 11.99 6.53
C ASP A 127 -21.68 12.13 7.52
N ARG A 128 -21.57 13.30 8.14
CA ARG A 128 -20.57 13.55 9.18
C ARG A 128 -20.93 12.76 10.43
N PRO A 129 -20.01 11.95 10.98
CA PRO A 129 -20.23 11.29 12.26
C PRO A 129 -20.56 12.29 13.36
N ALA A 130 -21.51 11.97 14.23
CA ALA A 130 -22.00 12.91 15.27
C ALA A 130 -20.92 13.42 16.24
N TYR A 131 -19.82 12.67 16.40
CA TYR A 131 -18.68 13.07 17.22
C TYR A 131 -17.71 14.00 16.49
N LEU A 132 -17.67 13.99 15.16
CA LEU A 132 -16.81 14.89 14.39
C LEU A 132 -17.49 16.26 14.28
N ARG A 133 -16.79 17.33 14.65
CA ARG A 133 -17.29 18.71 14.52
C ARG A 133 -16.76 19.37 13.28
N ASP A 134 -15.47 19.25 13.08
CA ASP A 134 -14.74 19.88 11.99
C ASP A 134 -13.62 18.93 11.56
N LEU A 135 -13.39 18.86 10.26
CA LEU A 135 -12.29 18.18 9.64
C LEU A 135 -11.90 18.99 8.42
N ARG A 136 -10.61 19.22 8.28
CA ARG A 136 -9.94 19.72 7.10
C ARG A 136 -8.61 18.99 7.01
N PHE A 137 -8.40 18.28 5.93
CA PHE A 137 -7.18 17.60 5.61
C PHE A 137 -6.86 17.90 4.16
N ASP A 138 -5.67 18.43 3.93
CA ASP A 138 -5.17 18.77 2.60
C ASP A 138 -3.83 18.02 2.45
N LEU A 139 -3.66 17.26 1.37
CA LEU A 139 -2.41 16.63 0.98
C LEU A 139 -2.11 17.03 -0.46
N GLU A 140 -0.91 17.51 -0.70
CA GLU A 140 -0.39 17.76 -2.04
C GLU A 140 0.97 17.09 -2.19
N ASN A 141 1.19 16.43 -3.33
CA ASN A 141 2.45 15.87 -3.72
C ASN A 141 2.68 16.21 -5.19
N VAL A 142 3.85 16.74 -5.51
CA VAL A 142 4.27 17.04 -6.87
C VAL A 142 5.70 16.54 -7.05
N GLN A 143 5.88 15.64 -8.00
CA GLN A 143 7.16 15.19 -8.47
C GLN A 143 7.17 15.29 -10.00
N ASN A 144 8.20 15.91 -10.56
CA ASN A 144 8.46 15.92 -12.00
C ASN A 144 9.96 16.04 -12.23
N ARG A 145 10.44 16.10 -13.47
CA ARG A 145 11.89 16.20 -13.77
C ARG A 145 12.63 17.40 -13.16
N SER A 146 11.95 18.38 -12.56
CA SER A 146 12.56 19.59 -11.98
C SER A 146 12.31 19.78 -10.50
N VAL A 147 11.20 19.25 -9.96
CA VAL A 147 10.75 19.53 -8.59
C VAL A 147 10.26 18.24 -7.93
N ARG A 148 10.54 18.09 -6.63
CA ARG A 148 9.92 17.10 -5.76
C ARG A 148 9.57 17.76 -4.43
N GLU A 149 8.27 17.92 -4.21
CA GLU A 149 7.70 18.61 -3.05
C GLU A 149 6.44 17.89 -2.57
N SER A 150 6.21 17.89 -1.26
CA SER A 150 4.97 17.41 -0.66
C SER A 150 4.57 18.28 0.51
N SER A 151 3.28 18.53 0.65
CA SER A 151 2.72 19.25 1.79
C SER A 151 1.48 18.54 2.31
N MET A 152 1.29 18.59 3.63
CA MET A 152 0.16 18.05 4.34
C MET A 152 -0.30 19.10 5.35
N ALA A 153 -1.60 19.33 5.43
CA ALA A 153 -2.23 20.12 6.47
C ALA A 153 -3.38 19.32 7.08
N LEU A 154 -3.51 19.41 8.40
CA LEU A 154 -4.58 18.77 9.15
C LEU A 154 -5.15 19.75 10.17
N ASN A 155 -6.47 19.84 10.21
CA ASN A 155 -7.23 20.48 11.26
C ASN A 155 -8.47 19.63 11.52
N SER A 156 -8.60 19.09 12.73
CA SER A 156 -9.74 18.28 13.10
C SER A 156 -10.19 18.63 14.50
N THR A 157 -11.49 18.64 14.73
CA THR A 157 -12.08 18.77 16.06
C THR A 157 -13.10 17.67 16.29
N VAL A 158 -12.87 16.86 17.32
CA VAL A 158 -13.69 15.73 17.73
C VAL A 158 -14.27 15.99 19.12
N ALA A 159 -15.56 15.74 19.27
CA ALA A 159 -16.24 15.71 20.54
C ALA A 159 -15.91 14.40 21.27
N VAL A 160 -15.41 14.51 22.50
CA VAL A 160 -15.09 13.38 23.36
C VAL A 160 -16.36 12.98 24.13
N PRO A 161 -16.82 11.72 24.02
CA PRO A 161 -17.91 11.22 24.85
C PRO A 161 -17.58 11.35 26.33
N GLU A 162 -18.57 11.64 27.19
CA GLU A 162 -18.35 11.81 28.63
C GLU A 162 -17.75 10.56 29.29
N ASP A 163 -18.14 9.37 28.79
CA ASP A 163 -17.65 8.07 29.26
C ASP A 163 -16.28 7.67 28.69
N SER A 164 -15.67 8.50 27.83
CA SER A 164 -14.36 8.18 27.26
C SER A 164 -13.27 8.29 28.33
N PRO A 165 -12.33 7.34 28.44
CA PRO A 165 -11.19 7.48 29.35
C PRO A 165 -10.31 8.71 29.03
N LEU A 166 -10.40 9.28 27.82
CA LEU A 166 -9.78 10.57 27.49
C LEU A 166 -10.36 11.73 28.30
N SER A 167 -11.59 11.63 28.81
CA SER A 167 -12.18 12.62 29.72
C SER A 167 -11.52 12.63 31.10
N LEU A 168 -10.83 11.53 31.47
CA LEU A 168 -10.13 11.38 32.75
C LEU A 168 -8.65 11.81 32.68
N VAL A 169 -8.08 11.93 31.48
CA VAL A 169 -6.70 12.37 31.31
C VAL A 169 -6.67 13.90 31.44
N PRO A 170 -5.89 14.48 32.38
CA PRO A 170 -5.78 15.93 32.53
C PRO A 170 -4.93 16.57 31.43
N LEU A 171 -4.89 16.00 30.22
CA LEU A 171 -4.15 16.54 29.09
C LEU A 171 -4.80 17.84 28.65
N GLN A 172 -4.04 18.92 28.57
CA GLN A 172 -4.48 20.21 28.03
C GLN A 172 -3.99 20.40 26.61
N GLU A 173 -2.72 20.06 26.38
CA GLU A 173 -2.05 20.25 25.12
C GLU A 173 -0.94 19.22 24.95
N ALA A 174 -0.75 18.71 23.74
CA ALA A 174 0.44 18.00 23.32
C ALA A 174 0.91 18.60 22.01
N ARG A 175 2.21 18.79 21.83
CA ARG A 175 2.80 19.31 20.60
C ARG A 175 3.98 18.47 20.19
N THR A 176 4.23 18.38 18.90
CA THR A 176 5.48 17.89 18.34
C THR A 176 5.86 18.75 17.15
N SER A 177 7.14 19.02 16.99
CA SER A 177 7.67 19.70 15.81
C SER A 177 9.09 19.24 15.56
N GLY A 178 9.55 19.29 14.32
CA GLY A 178 10.94 18.98 14.02
C GLY A 178 11.24 19.07 12.53
N SER A 179 12.50 18.80 12.22
CA SER A 179 13.06 18.73 10.89
C SER A 179 13.94 17.48 10.77
N VAL A 180 13.87 16.81 9.63
CA VAL A 180 14.84 15.79 9.21
C VAL A 180 15.38 16.22 7.86
N THR A 181 16.69 16.42 7.78
CA THR A 181 17.40 16.65 6.53
C THR A 181 18.28 15.44 6.25
N THR A 182 18.11 14.84 5.08
CA THR A 182 18.91 13.72 4.60
C THR A 182 19.56 14.13 3.30
N ASP A 183 20.88 14.05 3.25
CA ASP A 183 21.64 14.15 2.01
C ASP A 183 22.24 12.77 1.65
N ALA A 184 23.12 12.72 0.66
CA ALA A 184 23.75 11.47 0.26
C ALA A 184 24.58 10.82 1.37
N THR A 185 25.20 11.64 2.23
CA THR A 185 26.26 11.26 3.17
C THR A 185 25.88 11.44 4.63
N SER A 186 24.87 12.26 4.92
CA SER A 186 24.50 12.65 6.27
C SER A 186 23.00 12.58 6.52
N LEU A 187 22.65 12.39 7.79
CA LEU A 187 21.30 12.53 8.30
C LEU A 187 21.34 13.45 9.51
N ASN A 188 20.59 14.53 9.44
CA ASN A 188 20.39 15.47 10.53
C ASN A 188 18.92 15.50 10.92
N ALA A 189 18.62 15.27 12.19
CA ALA A 189 17.26 15.30 12.70
C ALA A 189 17.19 16.10 13.99
N ASP A 190 16.39 17.14 14.01
CA ASP A 190 16.11 17.94 15.20
C ASP A 190 14.61 18.00 15.45
N GLY A 191 14.23 18.07 16.71
CA GLY A 191 12.82 18.15 17.04
C GLY A 191 12.54 18.30 18.50
N SER A 192 11.27 18.49 18.79
CA SER A 192 10.76 18.61 20.14
C SER A 192 9.37 18.01 20.23
N ALA A 193 9.03 17.53 21.41
CA ALA A 193 7.70 17.15 21.79
C ALA A 193 7.41 17.67 23.18
N SER A 194 6.21 18.21 23.41
CA SER A 194 5.82 18.71 24.72
C SER A 194 4.40 18.32 25.05
N VAL A 195 4.14 18.11 26.33
CA VAL A 195 2.84 17.75 26.88
C VAL A 195 2.56 18.65 28.07
N GLN A 196 1.39 19.28 28.07
CA GLN A 196 0.89 20.08 29.17
C GLN A 196 -0.28 19.36 29.83
N LEU A 197 -0.15 19.17 31.14
CA LEU A 197 -1.16 18.56 31.99
C LEU A 197 -1.76 19.62 32.93
N ALA A 198 -3.06 19.51 33.19
CA ALA A 198 -3.78 20.35 34.15
C ALA A 198 -3.41 20.04 35.61
N SER A 199 -2.91 18.82 35.86
CA SER A 199 -2.49 18.35 37.18
C SER A 199 -1.07 17.79 37.13
N PRO A 200 -0.24 18.01 38.16
CA PRO A 200 1.06 17.38 38.26
C PRO A 200 0.90 15.89 38.59
N LEU A 201 1.26 15.03 37.64
CA LEU A 201 1.20 13.57 37.77
C LEU A 201 2.59 12.93 37.87
N LEU A 202 3.60 13.60 37.31
CA LEU A 202 4.98 13.14 37.25
C LEU A 202 5.82 13.91 38.29
N PRO A 203 6.87 13.30 38.86
CA PRO A 203 7.87 14.05 39.62
C PRO A 203 8.64 15.00 38.70
N GLU A 204 9.11 16.12 39.24
CA GLU A 204 10.00 17.04 38.52
C GLU A 204 11.31 16.32 38.17
N ARG A 205 11.76 16.52 36.94
CA ARG A 205 12.99 15.92 36.42
C ARG A 205 13.58 16.75 35.29
N SER A 206 14.90 16.74 35.18
CA SER A 206 15.68 17.20 34.03
C SER A 206 16.67 16.09 33.69
N HIS A 207 16.80 15.76 32.41
CA HIS A 207 17.85 14.88 31.91
C HIS A 207 18.36 15.44 30.60
N GLU A 208 19.62 15.81 30.53
CA GLU A 208 20.33 16.12 29.29
C GLU A 208 21.30 14.98 29.01
N LEU A 209 21.25 14.44 27.80
CA LEU A 209 22.13 13.38 27.34
C LEU A 209 22.78 13.83 26.04
N VAL A 210 24.09 13.69 25.93
CA VAL A 210 24.85 13.94 24.71
C VAL A 210 25.77 12.77 24.48
N LEU A 211 25.46 11.96 23.46
CA LEU A 211 26.30 10.90 22.96
C LEU A 211 27.09 11.41 21.75
N THR A 212 28.40 11.20 21.77
CA THR A 212 29.31 11.54 20.68
C THR A 212 30.28 10.39 20.46
N GLU A 213 30.71 10.22 19.23
CA GLU A 213 31.79 9.30 18.87
C GLU A 213 33.01 10.11 18.43
N SER A 214 34.20 9.73 18.93
CA SER A 214 35.47 10.33 18.53
C SER A 214 36.53 9.26 18.51
N ASP A 215 37.16 9.05 17.35
CA ASP A 215 38.25 8.08 17.16
C ASP A 215 37.89 6.65 17.64
N GLY A 216 36.64 6.22 17.44
CA GLY A 216 36.10 4.92 17.85
C GLY A 216 35.82 4.74 19.35
N ALA A 217 35.89 5.83 20.11
CA ALA A 217 35.42 5.89 21.49
C ALA A 217 34.09 6.64 21.59
N TYR A 218 33.11 6.01 22.23
CA TYR A 218 31.80 6.58 22.49
C TYR A 218 31.80 7.27 23.84
N THR A 219 31.46 8.56 23.85
CA THR A 219 31.34 9.38 25.04
C THR A 219 29.90 9.82 25.24
N LEU A 220 29.29 9.37 26.33
CA LEU A 220 27.97 9.77 26.80
C LEU A 220 28.14 10.76 27.97
N GLU A 221 27.88 12.04 27.71
CA GLU A 221 27.77 13.07 28.73
C GLU A 221 26.31 13.13 29.21
N VAL A 222 26.12 13.14 30.52
CA VAL A 222 24.78 13.17 31.12
C VAL A 222 24.72 14.20 32.24
N ASP A 223 23.69 15.05 32.22
CA ASP A 223 23.29 15.92 33.32
C ASP A 223 21.87 15.57 33.76
N GLU A 224 21.70 15.12 35.01
CA GLU A 224 20.42 14.69 35.54
C GLU A 224 20.07 15.44 36.82
N SER A 225 18.81 15.83 36.93
CA SER A 225 18.23 16.40 38.14
C SER A 225 16.88 15.76 38.40
N TYR A 226 16.71 15.03 39.50
CA TYR A 226 15.42 14.41 39.80
C TYR A 226 15.17 14.16 41.30
N THR A 227 13.90 14.13 41.66
CA THR A 227 13.46 13.80 43.03
C THR A 227 13.24 12.29 43.20
N MET A 228 13.75 11.72 44.29
CA MET A 228 13.61 10.31 44.63
C MET A 228 13.23 10.08 46.10
N SER A 229 12.79 8.86 46.42
CA SER A 229 12.52 8.45 47.80
C SER A 229 13.80 8.31 48.61
N ALA A 230 13.72 8.56 49.92
CA ALA A 230 14.86 8.45 50.84
C ALA A 230 15.56 7.07 50.78
N GLU A 231 14.81 5.99 50.56
CA GLU A 231 15.35 4.63 50.41
C GLU A 231 16.25 4.47 49.17
N ARG A 232 15.89 5.08 48.04
CA ARG A 232 16.73 5.04 46.82
C ARG A 232 17.98 5.91 46.96
N ALA A 233 17.90 6.97 47.77
CA ALA A 233 18.99 7.91 47.95
C ALA A 233 20.20 7.32 48.70
N GLU A 234 20.07 6.16 49.36
CA GLU A 234 21.20 5.50 50.03
C GLU A 234 22.34 5.14 49.06
N ARG A 235 22.02 4.84 47.80
CA ARG A 235 22.99 4.53 46.74
C ARG A 235 23.71 5.77 46.20
N TRP A 236 23.22 6.96 46.52
CA TRP A 236 23.73 8.25 46.04
C TRP A 236 24.26 9.11 47.18
N ASN A 237 24.49 8.52 48.37
CA ASN A 237 24.78 9.29 49.58
C ASN A 237 26.20 9.88 49.63
N SER A 238 27.09 9.44 48.74
CA SER A 238 28.45 9.92 48.58
C SER A 238 28.86 9.80 47.12
N THR A 239 29.85 10.60 46.72
CA THR A 239 30.47 10.57 45.38
C THR A 239 30.93 9.15 45.01
N ASP A 240 31.67 8.46 45.89
CA ASP A 240 32.14 7.09 45.63
C ASP A 240 31.00 6.09 45.35
N ARG A 241 29.86 6.26 46.04
CA ARG A 241 28.68 5.40 45.88
C ARG A 241 27.92 5.73 44.60
N ALA A 242 27.86 7.00 44.23
CA ALA A 242 27.29 7.44 42.96
C ALA A 242 28.11 6.88 41.79
N GLU A 243 29.44 6.97 41.85
CA GLU A 243 30.33 6.42 40.82
C GLU A 243 30.22 4.89 40.73
N GLU A 244 30.23 4.17 41.86
CA GLU A 244 30.02 2.71 41.87
C GLU A 244 28.65 2.32 41.31
N THR A 245 27.62 3.09 41.62
CA THR A 245 26.26 2.89 41.09
C THR A 245 26.20 3.10 39.58
N LEU A 246 26.81 4.18 39.07
CA LEU A 246 26.87 4.46 37.64
C LEU A 246 27.73 3.45 36.89
N ARG A 247 28.88 3.07 37.46
CA ARG A 247 29.75 2.02 36.89
C ARG A 247 29.02 0.69 36.79
N SER A 248 28.25 0.31 37.81
CA SER A 248 27.44 -0.91 37.75
C SER A 248 26.32 -0.82 36.71
N GLN A 249 25.70 0.36 36.54
CA GLN A 249 24.66 0.56 35.54
C GLN A 249 25.18 0.48 34.10
N TYR A 250 26.33 1.11 33.82
CA TYR A 250 26.81 1.26 32.45
C TYR A 250 27.94 0.28 32.08
N CYS A 251 28.80 -0.13 33.01
CA CYS A 251 30.01 -0.90 32.69
C CYS A 251 29.95 -2.41 32.96
N ASP A 252 29.02 -2.90 33.79
CA ASP A 252 28.97 -4.33 34.17
C ASP A 252 28.72 -5.27 32.97
N GLY A 253 28.18 -4.77 31.86
CA GLY A 253 27.92 -5.55 30.64
C GLY A 253 29.14 -5.76 29.73
N PHE A 254 30.23 -5.00 29.92
CA PHE A 254 31.39 -4.99 29.02
C PHE A 254 32.55 -5.87 29.48
N GLU A 255 32.43 -6.59 30.60
CA GLU A 255 33.53 -7.36 31.20
C GLU A 255 34.00 -8.58 30.38
N THR A 256 33.28 -8.98 29.33
CA THR A 256 33.57 -10.17 28.51
C THR A 256 34.06 -9.86 27.09
N THR A 257 34.02 -8.61 26.66
CA THR A 257 34.45 -8.16 25.33
C THR A 257 35.74 -7.36 25.45
N ASN A 258 36.50 -7.20 24.35
CA ASN A 258 37.68 -6.30 24.32
C ASN A 258 37.31 -4.80 24.44
N VAL A 259 36.13 -4.51 25.00
CA VAL A 259 35.55 -3.18 25.17
C VAL A 259 35.91 -2.69 26.56
N THR A 260 36.43 -1.47 26.67
CA THR A 260 36.71 -0.85 27.96
C THR A 260 35.65 0.20 28.28
N CYS A 261 35.11 0.16 29.50
CA CYS A 261 34.12 1.12 29.99
C CYS A 261 34.65 1.85 31.23
N SER A 262 34.51 3.16 31.22
CA SER A 262 34.85 4.03 32.34
C SER A 262 33.76 5.06 32.60
N VAL A 263 33.61 5.45 33.86
CA VAL A 263 32.67 6.48 34.31
C VAL A 263 33.48 7.53 35.07
N SER A 264 33.29 8.79 34.73
CA SER A 264 33.79 9.95 35.46
C SER A 264 32.61 10.76 35.97
N LEU A 265 32.70 11.28 37.19
CA LEU A 265 31.64 12.07 37.79
C LEU A 265 32.07 13.54 37.86
N ASP A 266 31.32 14.40 37.17
CA ASP A 266 31.63 15.83 37.00
C ASP A 266 31.01 16.67 38.12
N SER A 267 29.79 16.34 38.53
CA SER A 267 29.12 16.97 39.68
C SER A 267 28.18 16.00 40.41
N HIS A 268 28.04 16.17 41.72
CA HIS A 268 27.11 15.39 42.55
C HIS A 268 26.65 16.24 43.73
N GLU A 269 25.34 16.42 43.83
CA GLU A 269 24.69 17.08 44.94
C GLU A 269 23.41 16.32 45.32
N LEU A 270 23.24 16.02 46.61
CA LEU A 270 22.06 15.37 47.15
C LEU A 270 21.42 16.26 48.22
N THR A 271 20.30 16.90 47.88
CA THR A 271 19.57 17.81 48.76
C THR A 271 18.32 17.14 49.35
N ASN A 272 17.97 17.51 50.59
CA ASN A 272 16.71 17.04 51.19
C ASN A 272 15.58 17.99 50.77
N GLU A 273 14.59 17.47 50.07
CA GLU A 273 13.38 18.20 49.67
C GLU A 273 12.30 18.11 50.77
N SER A 274 12.15 16.91 51.37
CA SER A 274 11.23 16.66 52.50
C SER A 274 11.77 15.54 53.40
N GLU A 275 11.00 15.11 54.41
CA GLU A 275 11.38 13.96 55.26
C GLU A 275 11.50 12.65 54.46
N ASP A 276 10.69 12.49 53.41
CA ASP A 276 10.61 11.25 52.62
C ASP A 276 11.19 11.37 51.20
N SER A 277 11.58 12.59 50.77
CA SER A 277 12.10 12.87 49.43
C SER A 277 13.44 13.61 49.43
N LYS A 278 14.32 13.21 48.51
CA LYS A 278 15.58 13.87 48.22
C LYS A 278 15.67 14.24 46.75
N ARG A 279 16.36 15.33 46.42
CA ARG A 279 16.71 15.71 45.05
C ARG A 279 18.18 15.39 44.80
N LEU A 280 18.45 14.70 43.72
CA LEU A 280 19.79 14.46 43.21
C LEU A 280 20.00 15.34 41.98
N ASP A 281 21.12 16.06 41.98
CA ASP A 281 21.67 16.76 40.83
C ASP A 281 23.03 16.09 40.55
N VAL A 282 23.19 15.45 39.40
CA VAL A 282 24.39 14.67 39.05
C VAL A 282 24.77 14.92 37.60
N ALA A 283 26.04 15.20 37.35
CA ALA A 283 26.60 15.23 36.01
C ALA A 283 27.73 14.21 35.92
N TYR A 284 27.73 13.39 34.87
CA TYR A 284 28.72 12.34 34.68
C TYR A 284 28.99 12.08 33.20
N THR A 285 30.17 11.55 32.94
CA THR A 285 30.64 11.16 31.61
C THR A 285 30.93 9.67 31.61
N VAL A 286 30.33 8.92 30.69
CA VAL A 286 30.63 7.52 30.43
C VAL A 286 31.42 7.44 29.12
N THR A 287 32.59 6.80 29.16
CA THR A 287 33.40 6.55 27.96
C THR A 287 33.52 5.05 27.75
N VAL A 288 33.14 4.61 26.55
CA VAL A 288 33.24 3.22 26.09
C VAL A 288 34.13 3.18 24.86
N ASP A 289 35.22 2.41 24.94
CA ASP A 289 36.25 2.31 23.91
C ASP A 289 36.35 0.86 23.40
N GLY A 290 36.63 0.71 22.09
CA GLY A 290 36.75 -0.59 21.45
C GLY A 290 35.43 -1.23 21.03
N VAL A 291 34.33 -0.46 20.98
CA VAL A 291 33.02 -0.91 20.48
C VAL A 291 33.13 -1.29 19.01
N ASP A 292 33.70 -0.42 18.19
CA ASP A 292 33.84 -0.65 16.75
C ASP A 292 34.63 -1.91 16.46
N SER A 293 35.79 -2.07 17.10
CA SER A 293 36.59 -3.28 16.97
C SER A 293 35.84 -4.54 17.42
N ALA A 294 34.97 -4.45 18.43
CA ALA A 294 34.15 -5.56 18.88
C ALA A 294 33.02 -5.89 17.90
N VAL A 295 32.39 -4.87 17.30
CA VAL A 295 31.39 -5.01 16.24
C VAL A 295 32.03 -5.60 14.98
N SER A 296 33.18 -5.06 14.54
CA SER A 296 33.98 -5.58 13.43
C SER A 296 34.39 -7.02 13.65
N THR A 297 34.84 -7.38 14.86
CA THR A 297 35.14 -8.77 15.20
C THR A 297 33.88 -9.65 15.13
N ALA A 298 32.74 -9.18 15.65
CA ALA A 298 31.49 -9.93 15.61
C ALA A 298 30.95 -10.11 14.18
N ILE A 299 31.14 -9.12 13.30
CA ILE A 299 30.80 -9.19 11.88
C ILE A 299 31.71 -10.20 11.18
N VAL A 300 33.02 -10.13 11.39
CA VAL A 300 34.00 -11.07 10.81
C VAL A 300 33.77 -12.50 11.31
N GLU A 301 33.50 -12.69 12.60
CA GLU A 301 33.22 -14.02 13.18
C GLU A 301 31.84 -14.55 12.76
N GLY A 302 30.84 -13.68 12.63
CA GLY A 302 29.47 -14.04 12.26
C GLY A 302 29.31 -14.33 10.76
N LEU A 303 30.00 -13.58 9.90
CA LEU A 303 29.95 -13.72 8.44
C LEU A 303 31.08 -14.55 7.86
N GLY A 304 32.23 -14.65 8.52
CA GLY A 304 33.36 -15.50 8.09
C GLY A 304 33.15 -17.00 8.37
N GLY A 305 31.94 -17.40 8.79
CA GLY A 305 31.58 -18.78 9.03
C GLY A 305 31.44 -19.60 7.73
N PRO A 306 31.62 -20.93 7.79
CA PRO A 306 31.47 -21.79 6.63
C PRO A 306 30.04 -21.88 6.07
N GLU A 307 29.04 -21.34 6.80
CA GLU A 307 27.62 -21.38 6.43
C GLU A 307 27.16 -20.14 5.64
N THR A 308 27.87 -19.02 5.76
CA THR A 308 27.53 -17.73 5.13
C THR A 308 28.23 -17.51 3.78
N ASN A 309 29.23 -18.33 3.44
CA ASN A 309 29.98 -18.29 2.18
C ASN A 309 30.57 -16.90 1.83
N VAL A 310 30.79 -16.06 2.85
CA VAL A 310 31.52 -14.79 2.80
C VAL A 310 32.94 -15.05 3.30
N THR A 311 33.95 -14.56 2.58
CA THR A 311 35.34 -14.74 3.00
C THR A 311 35.71 -13.80 4.15
N GLU A 312 36.73 -14.17 4.92
CA GLU A 312 37.25 -13.32 6.00
C GLU A 312 37.71 -11.94 5.50
N ALA A 313 38.23 -11.85 4.26
CA ALA A 313 38.63 -10.58 3.65
C ALA A 313 37.42 -9.68 3.32
N GLU A 314 36.34 -10.28 2.83
CA GLU A 314 35.09 -9.57 2.51
C GLU A 314 34.34 -9.12 3.77
N ALA A 315 34.29 -9.97 4.80
CA ALA A 315 33.73 -9.59 6.09
C ALA A 315 34.55 -8.48 6.78
N THR A 316 35.88 -8.45 6.54
CA THR A 316 36.75 -7.35 6.99
C THR A 316 36.46 -6.06 6.23
N GLU A 317 36.23 -6.11 4.91
CA GLU A 317 35.89 -4.92 4.12
C GLU A 317 34.53 -4.32 4.54
N LEU A 318 33.53 -5.16 4.83
CA LEU A 318 32.25 -4.71 5.38
C LEU A 318 32.41 -4.08 6.77
N ALA A 319 33.24 -4.70 7.63
CA ALA A 319 33.56 -4.16 8.93
C ALA A 319 34.25 -2.78 8.81
N ASP A 320 35.27 -2.65 7.96
CA ASP A 320 35.99 -1.38 7.71
C ASP A 320 35.06 -0.27 7.19
N ARG A 321 34.00 -0.61 6.44
CA ARG A 321 33.01 0.38 5.96
C ARG A 321 31.99 0.76 7.03
N ILE A 322 31.56 -0.17 7.87
CA ILE A 322 30.71 0.12 9.03
C ILE A 322 31.47 0.99 10.04
N GLU A 323 32.79 0.78 10.19
CA GLU A 323 33.67 1.65 10.98
C GLU A 323 33.80 3.08 10.41
N ASN A 324 33.44 3.32 9.13
CA ASN A 324 33.43 4.67 8.56
C ASN A 324 32.14 5.45 8.84
N VAL A 325 31.12 4.81 9.42
CA VAL A 325 29.87 5.48 9.84
C VAL A 325 30.10 6.10 11.20
N THR A 326 30.32 7.41 11.25
CA THR A 326 30.58 8.10 12.51
C THR A 326 29.32 8.72 13.09
N LEU A 327 29.02 8.37 14.34
CA LEU A 327 28.01 9.05 15.13
C LEU A 327 28.52 10.43 15.57
N SER A 328 28.24 11.46 14.78
CA SER A 328 28.67 12.82 15.10
C SER A 328 28.07 13.34 16.40
N ARG A 329 26.75 13.22 16.59
CA ARG A 329 26.08 13.64 17.82
C ARG A 329 24.67 13.07 17.96
N VAL A 330 24.33 12.62 19.16
CA VAL A 330 22.94 12.39 19.59
C VAL A 330 22.73 13.12 20.92
N GLY A 331 22.04 14.24 20.85
CA GLY A 331 21.58 15.02 22.00
C GLY A 331 20.10 14.77 22.27
N ALA A 332 19.74 14.60 23.54
CA ALA A 332 18.36 14.60 24.00
C ALA A 332 18.24 15.31 25.35
N GLU A 333 17.28 16.22 25.46
CA GLU A 333 16.96 16.93 26.69
C GLU A 333 15.51 16.64 27.07
N LEU A 334 15.28 16.09 28.27
CA LEU A 334 13.96 15.84 28.85
C LEU A 334 13.79 16.74 30.06
N SER A 335 12.78 17.60 30.05
CA SER A 335 12.40 18.45 31.17
C SER A 335 10.96 18.17 31.59
N VAL A 336 10.72 18.05 32.90
CA VAL A 336 9.40 17.93 33.50
C VAL A 336 9.31 18.89 34.67
N GLU A 337 8.46 19.90 34.51
CA GLU A 337 8.39 21.03 35.42
C GLU A 337 6.95 21.32 35.85
N ARG A 338 6.78 21.83 37.07
CA ARG A 338 5.49 22.35 37.51
C ARG A 338 5.26 23.74 36.93
N ARG A 339 4.10 23.96 36.32
CA ARG A 339 3.77 25.27 35.74
C ARG A 339 3.33 26.27 36.83
N PRO A 340 3.67 27.57 36.70
CA PRO A 340 3.26 28.62 37.65
C PRO A 340 1.73 28.78 37.79
N SER A 341 0.99 28.48 36.73
CA SER A 341 -0.48 28.53 36.67
C SER A 341 -1.17 27.33 37.35
N GLY A 342 -0.41 26.40 37.91
CA GLY A 342 -0.88 25.07 38.25
C GLY A 342 -0.79 24.10 37.07
N GLY A 343 -0.71 22.81 37.38
CA GLY A 343 -0.47 21.74 36.40
C GLY A 343 1.01 21.43 36.18
N GLN A 344 1.32 20.79 35.06
CA GLN A 344 2.66 20.30 34.73
C GLN A 344 2.95 20.42 33.23
N GLN A 345 4.20 20.60 32.87
CA GLN A 345 4.71 20.52 31.52
C GLN A 345 5.81 19.46 31.49
N ALA A 346 5.78 18.61 30.46
CA ALA A 346 6.87 17.73 30.10
C ALA A 346 7.30 18.10 28.68
N SER A 347 8.59 18.24 28.42
CA SER A 347 9.17 18.51 27.11
C SER A 347 10.34 17.56 26.89
N VAL A 348 10.48 17.09 25.65
CA VAL A 348 11.67 16.44 25.16
C VAL A 348 12.12 17.17 23.91
N ASP A 349 13.39 17.52 23.85
CA ASP A 349 14.06 18.12 22.70
C ASP A 349 15.17 17.16 22.28
N TRP A 350 15.37 16.98 20.98
CA TRP A 350 16.42 16.09 20.47
C TRP A 350 17.13 16.69 19.26
N ASN A 351 18.38 16.28 19.10
CA ASN A 351 19.23 16.61 17.98
C ASN A 351 20.11 15.40 17.66
N VAL A 352 19.96 14.87 16.45
CA VAL A 352 20.69 13.71 15.94
C VAL A 352 21.42 14.15 14.69
N SER A 353 22.69 13.79 14.60
CA SER A 353 23.55 14.03 13.45
C SER A 353 24.39 12.78 13.23
N LEU A 354 24.20 12.17 12.05
CA LEU A 354 24.89 10.99 11.56
C LEU A 354 25.62 11.36 10.27
N ASP A 355 26.87 10.93 10.16
CA ASP A 355 27.68 11.10 8.96
C ASP A 355 28.14 9.72 8.45
N GLY A 356 28.34 9.61 7.13
CA GLY A 356 28.76 8.37 6.45
C GLY A 356 27.62 7.40 6.12
N THR A 357 26.37 7.88 5.98
CA THR A 357 25.19 7.03 5.75
C THR A 357 25.17 6.37 4.36
N ASP A 358 25.82 6.97 3.37
CA ASP A 358 26.08 6.38 2.06
C ASP A 358 26.97 5.16 2.13
N ASP A 359 28.06 5.24 2.88
CA ASP A 359 29.03 4.15 2.95
C ASP A 359 28.40 2.91 3.62
N LEU A 360 27.48 3.10 4.57
CA LEU A 360 26.63 2.02 5.11
C LEU A 360 25.70 1.44 4.05
N THR A 361 25.04 2.29 3.26
CA THR A 361 24.11 1.87 2.22
C THR A 361 24.84 1.07 1.15
N LEU A 362 25.98 1.58 0.68
CA LEU A 362 26.84 0.89 -0.28
C LEU A 362 27.43 -0.40 0.30
N ALA A 363 27.81 -0.42 1.58
CA ALA A 363 28.29 -1.64 2.23
C ALA A 363 27.20 -2.72 2.33
N TYR A 364 25.95 -2.33 2.58
CA TYR A 364 24.80 -3.25 2.55
C TYR A 364 24.53 -3.78 1.14
N VAL A 365 24.60 -2.92 0.12
CA VAL A 365 24.49 -3.33 -1.31
C VAL A 365 25.58 -4.34 -1.67
N ASP A 366 26.83 -4.07 -1.31
CA ASP A 366 27.96 -4.96 -1.57
C ASP A 366 27.80 -6.30 -0.84
N LEU A 367 27.25 -6.32 0.38
CA LEU A 367 26.93 -7.55 1.10
C LEU A 367 25.86 -8.38 0.36
N LEU A 368 24.82 -7.73 -0.19
CA LEU A 368 23.79 -8.40 -0.98
C LEU A 368 24.38 -9.02 -2.26
N GLU A 369 25.26 -8.30 -2.98
CA GLU A 369 25.99 -8.83 -4.14
C GLU A 369 26.83 -10.06 -3.79
N GLN A 370 27.46 -10.04 -2.61
CA GLN A 370 28.31 -11.14 -2.17
C GLN A 370 27.51 -12.38 -1.82
N ILE A 371 26.38 -12.23 -1.11
CA ILE A 371 25.46 -13.34 -0.82
C ILE A 371 24.96 -13.97 -2.13
N GLU A 372 24.68 -13.15 -3.14
CA GLU A 372 24.26 -13.61 -4.46
C GLU A 372 25.38 -14.36 -5.21
N ASN A 373 26.58 -13.76 -5.31
CA ASN A 373 27.75 -14.38 -5.95
C ASN A 373 28.14 -15.70 -5.27
N ALA A 374 28.03 -15.77 -3.95
CA ALA A 374 28.23 -16.95 -3.15
C ALA A 374 27.19 -18.05 -3.47
N ALA A 375 25.92 -17.68 -3.63
CA ALA A 375 24.86 -18.60 -4.05
C ALA A 375 25.11 -19.14 -5.46
N MET A 376 25.63 -18.32 -6.39
CA MET A 376 25.97 -18.74 -7.76
C MET A 376 27.24 -19.61 -7.85
N SER A 377 28.17 -19.48 -6.89
CA SER A 377 29.49 -20.15 -6.92
C SER A 377 29.52 -21.51 -6.20
N SER A 378 28.43 -21.92 -5.54
CA SER A 378 28.40 -23.16 -4.76
C SER A 378 28.29 -24.41 -5.66
N PRO A 379 29.22 -25.39 -5.56
CA PRO A 379 29.23 -26.60 -6.39
C PRO A 379 28.12 -27.62 -6.07
N GLN A 380 27.13 -27.22 -5.26
CA GLN A 380 25.97 -28.04 -4.86
C GLN A 380 24.63 -27.54 -5.40
N THR A 381 24.60 -26.52 -6.26
CA THR A 381 23.43 -26.32 -7.12
C THR A 381 23.33 -27.55 -8.02
N PRO A 382 22.29 -28.39 -7.88
CA PRO A 382 22.08 -29.50 -8.79
C PRO A 382 21.95 -28.93 -10.20
N ASP A 383 22.23 -29.77 -11.19
CA ASP A 383 22.09 -29.57 -12.64
C ASP A 383 20.62 -29.27 -13.03
N ALA A 384 20.02 -28.26 -12.42
CA ALA A 384 18.76 -27.66 -12.79
C ALA A 384 19.13 -26.51 -13.74
N GLY A 385 18.76 -26.65 -15.01
CA GLY A 385 18.88 -25.58 -16.01
C GLY A 385 17.96 -24.39 -15.75
N GLU A 386 17.71 -24.06 -14.49
CA GLU A 386 16.89 -22.98 -14.00
C GLU A 386 17.70 -22.25 -12.94
N SER A 387 18.50 -21.28 -13.41
CA SER A 387 19.07 -20.25 -12.56
C SER A 387 17.92 -19.56 -11.81
N PHE A 388 17.87 -19.71 -10.50
CA PHE A 388 17.06 -18.86 -9.62
C PHE A 388 17.65 -17.44 -9.64
N ASP A 389 17.44 -16.71 -10.73
CA ASP A 389 17.68 -15.27 -10.85
C ASP A 389 16.51 -14.56 -10.15
N PHE A 390 16.68 -14.17 -8.89
CA PHE A 390 15.69 -13.38 -8.16
C PHE A 390 15.57 -11.94 -8.67
N GLY A 391 16.25 -11.55 -9.76
CA GLY A 391 16.33 -10.16 -10.19
C GLY A 391 17.09 -9.28 -9.20
N LEU A 392 17.70 -9.88 -8.16
CA LEU A 392 18.43 -9.19 -7.10
C LEU A 392 19.63 -8.44 -7.66
N ALA A 393 20.43 -9.03 -8.57
CA ALA A 393 21.56 -8.34 -9.21
C ALA A 393 21.17 -7.01 -9.87
N ASN A 394 20.05 -6.99 -10.60
CA ASN A 394 19.57 -5.77 -11.26
C ASN A 394 19.06 -4.74 -10.24
N SER A 395 18.35 -5.19 -9.20
CA SER A 395 17.87 -4.32 -8.12
C SER A 395 19.02 -3.72 -7.30
N ILE A 396 20.08 -4.49 -7.09
CA ILE A 396 21.31 -4.07 -6.40
C ILE A 396 22.08 -3.06 -7.26
N GLU A 397 22.31 -3.34 -8.55
CA GLU A 397 23.01 -2.41 -9.46
C GLU A 397 22.25 -1.08 -9.56
N GLN A 398 20.92 -1.13 -9.70
CA GLN A 398 20.08 0.07 -9.66
C GLN A 398 20.15 0.81 -8.33
N LEU A 399 20.22 0.11 -7.20
CA LEU A 399 20.36 0.73 -5.88
C LEU A 399 21.72 1.43 -5.73
N ARG A 400 22.80 0.82 -6.25
CA ARG A 400 24.12 1.45 -6.34
C ARG A 400 24.07 2.70 -7.22
N ASP A 401 23.55 2.60 -8.43
CA ASP A 401 23.48 3.72 -9.38
C ASP A 401 22.63 4.87 -8.83
N ARG A 402 21.52 4.56 -8.15
CA ARG A 402 20.70 5.57 -7.45
C ARG A 402 21.48 6.25 -6.33
N THR A 403 22.25 5.50 -5.54
CA THR A 403 23.06 6.04 -4.45
C THR A 403 24.17 6.94 -4.99
N GLU A 404 24.86 6.51 -6.05
CA GLU A 404 25.89 7.31 -6.72
C GLU A 404 25.31 8.57 -7.38
N ALA A 405 24.11 8.48 -7.99
CA ALA A 405 23.42 9.63 -8.56
C ALA A 405 23.03 10.64 -7.48
N ARG A 406 22.55 10.19 -6.31
CA ARG A 406 22.26 11.08 -5.16
C ARG A 406 23.51 11.84 -4.73
N ARG A 407 24.65 11.14 -4.63
CA ARG A 407 25.94 11.72 -4.25
C ARG A 407 26.46 12.71 -5.29
N ALA A 408 26.36 12.36 -6.58
CA ALA A 408 26.80 13.22 -7.68
C ALA A 408 25.95 14.49 -7.81
N ALA A 409 24.66 14.39 -7.51
CA ALA A 409 23.72 15.49 -7.56
C ALA A 409 23.68 16.34 -6.28
N ASP A 410 24.34 15.91 -5.20
CA ASP A 410 24.20 16.52 -3.87
C ASP A 410 22.72 16.61 -3.45
N LEU A 411 22.00 15.51 -3.63
CA LEU A 411 20.57 15.45 -3.39
C LEU A 411 20.31 15.60 -1.89
N GLU A 412 19.56 16.63 -1.51
CA GLU A 412 19.16 16.88 -0.12
C GLU A 412 17.64 16.91 -0.02
N THR A 413 17.09 16.15 0.91
CA THR A 413 15.66 16.14 1.23
C THR A 413 15.44 16.63 2.65
N THR A 414 14.66 17.69 2.80
CA THR A 414 14.29 18.25 4.11
C THR A 414 12.80 18.04 4.35
N SER A 415 12.48 17.36 5.44
CA SER A 415 11.11 17.13 5.91
C SER A 415 10.88 17.85 7.23
N ASN A 416 9.89 18.74 7.28
CA ASN A 416 9.51 19.49 8.47
C ASN A 416 8.11 19.08 8.92
N TRP A 417 7.87 19.04 10.23
CA TRP A 417 6.52 18.86 10.77
C TRP A 417 6.26 19.73 11.99
N ALA A 418 4.98 20.02 12.22
CA ALA A 418 4.49 20.65 13.42
C ALA A 418 3.04 20.22 13.67
N PHE A 419 2.78 19.55 14.79
CA PHE A 419 1.46 19.09 15.19
C PHE A 419 1.16 19.51 16.63
N ALA A 420 -0.10 19.84 16.87
CA ALA A 420 -0.62 20.28 18.15
C ALA A 420 -1.99 19.62 18.39
N LEU A 421 -2.08 18.86 19.47
CA LEU A 421 -3.30 18.37 20.04
C LEU A 421 -3.69 19.28 21.20
N THR A 422 -4.91 19.79 21.22
CA THR A 422 -5.44 20.59 22.33
C THR A 422 -6.75 20.01 22.82
N THR A 423 -6.95 19.98 24.12
CA THR A 423 -8.24 19.61 24.71
C THR A 423 -8.91 20.87 25.27
N ARG A 424 -10.22 21.01 25.05
CA ARG A 424 -11.02 22.06 25.68
C ARG A 424 -12.25 21.44 26.32
N GLY A 425 -12.36 21.56 27.63
CA GLY A 425 -13.61 21.30 28.34
C GLY A 425 -14.50 22.54 28.28
N MET A 426 -15.61 22.48 27.55
CA MET A 426 -16.73 23.38 27.84
C MET A 426 -17.65 22.68 28.84
N THR A 427 -18.39 23.44 29.64
CA THR A 427 -19.35 22.87 30.61
C THR A 427 -20.29 21.89 29.91
N GLY A 428 -20.13 20.59 30.16
CA GLY A 428 -20.96 19.48 29.64
C GLY A 428 -20.44 18.71 28.42
N GLN A 429 -19.37 19.16 27.74
CA GLN A 429 -18.76 18.39 26.63
C GLN A 429 -17.28 18.76 26.45
N SER A 430 -16.42 17.76 26.35
CA SER A 430 -14.99 17.94 26.07
C SER A 430 -14.72 17.79 24.57
N PHE A 431 -13.84 18.62 24.03
CA PHE A 431 -13.40 18.55 22.63
C PHE A 431 -11.90 18.33 22.57
N VAL A 432 -11.47 17.57 21.56
CA VAL A 432 -10.07 17.38 21.18
C VAL A 432 -9.92 18.00 19.80
N SER A 433 -9.02 18.97 19.68
CA SER A 433 -8.64 19.57 18.40
C SER A 433 -7.21 19.16 18.05
N LEU A 434 -7.01 18.60 16.86
CA LEU A 434 -5.72 18.28 16.28
C LEU A 434 -5.45 19.25 15.14
N ASN A 435 -4.35 19.98 15.19
CA ASN A 435 -3.91 20.84 14.11
C ASN A 435 -2.44 20.56 13.79
N GLY A 436 -2.08 20.50 12.52
CA GLY A 436 -0.69 20.40 12.15
C GLY A 436 -0.43 20.49 10.67
N THR A 437 0.85 20.57 10.35
CA THR A 437 1.37 20.62 8.99
C THR A 437 2.62 19.76 8.89
N ALA A 438 2.83 19.14 7.74
CA ALA A 438 4.09 18.52 7.37
C ALA A 438 4.46 18.93 5.94
N THR A 439 5.74 19.15 5.67
CA THR A 439 6.25 19.52 4.34
C THR A 439 7.52 18.74 4.06
N SER A 440 7.71 18.28 2.84
CA SER A 440 8.94 17.63 2.38
C SER A 440 9.36 18.30 1.08
N GLU A 441 10.60 18.75 1.01
CA GLU A 441 11.17 19.42 -0.15
C GLU A 441 12.51 18.77 -0.49
N THR A 442 12.77 18.56 -1.77
CA THR A 442 14.05 18.01 -2.25
C THR A 442 14.78 19.04 -3.11
N SER A 443 15.97 19.45 -2.67
CA SER A 443 16.87 20.32 -3.44
C SER A 443 17.74 19.49 -4.38
N ASN A 444 18.23 20.09 -5.47
CA ASN A 444 19.02 19.43 -6.52
C ASN A 444 18.35 18.22 -7.20
N TRP A 445 17.01 18.16 -7.18
CA TRP A 445 16.25 17.08 -7.79
C TRP A 445 16.45 16.97 -9.31
N ALA A 446 16.54 18.11 -10.01
CA ALA A 446 16.74 18.14 -11.46
C ALA A 446 18.11 17.55 -11.87
N GLU A 447 19.15 17.87 -11.09
CA GLU A 447 20.49 17.31 -11.23
C GLU A 447 20.47 15.80 -10.97
N TYR A 448 19.78 15.34 -9.93
CA TYR A 448 19.62 13.91 -9.64
C TYR A 448 18.92 13.16 -10.76
N VAL A 449 17.82 13.68 -11.29
CA VAL A 449 17.12 13.13 -12.45
C VAL A 449 18.06 13.04 -13.66
N SER A 450 18.92 14.05 -13.87
CA SER A 450 19.91 14.05 -14.94
C SER A 450 21.01 13.01 -14.73
N GLU A 451 21.45 12.78 -13.50
CA GLU A 451 22.42 11.75 -13.14
C GLU A 451 21.86 10.33 -13.31
N LEU A 452 20.58 10.12 -12.98
CA LEU A 452 19.88 8.84 -13.22
C LEU A 452 19.76 8.53 -14.71
N GLN A 453 19.38 9.52 -15.53
CA GLN A 453 19.29 9.34 -16.99
C GLN A 453 20.65 9.00 -17.61
N GLN A 454 21.74 9.60 -17.13
CA GLN A 454 23.10 9.29 -17.59
C GLN A 454 23.54 7.86 -17.23
N ARG A 455 22.98 7.30 -16.15
CA ARG A 455 23.21 5.92 -15.69
C ARG A 455 22.16 4.94 -16.21
N GLU A 456 21.27 5.39 -17.10
CA GLU A 456 20.20 4.56 -17.67
C GLU A 456 19.27 3.95 -16.60
N VAL A 457 19.18 4.58 -15.43
CA VAL A 457 18.26 4.16 -14.37
C VAL A 457 16.85 4.67 -14.70
N PRO A 458 15.82 3.79 -14.71
CA PRO A 458 14.44 4.21 -14.94
C PRO A 458 13.98 5.25 -13.92
N ILE A 459 13.35 6.31 -14.41
CA ILE A 459 12.77 7.39 -13.62
C ILE A 459 11.29 7.53 -13.96
N THR A 460 10.48 7.90 -12.98
CA THR A 460 9.11 8.34 -13.22
C THR A 460 9.13 9.80 -13.66
N ASP A 461 8.52 10.09 -14.80
CA ASP A 461 8.56 11.43 -15.40
C ASP A 461 7.78 12.47 -14.61
N SER A 462 6.55 12.14 -14.23
CA SER A 462 5.74 12.99 -13.39
C SER A 462 4.82 12.17 -12.47
N MET A 463 4.63 12.66 -11.25
CA MET A 463 3.67 12.15 -10.30
C MET A 463 3.03 13.33 -9.59
N ARG A 464 1.70 13.32 -9.52
CA ARG A 464 0.94 14.30 -8.76
C ARG A 464 -0.09 13.59 -7.90
N THR A 465 -0.26 14.06 -6.68
CA THR A 465 -1.36 13.61 -5.82
C THR A 465 -1.93 14.82 -5.10
N SER A 466 -3.25 14.91 -5.04
CA SER A 466 -3.97 15.92 -4.29
C SER A 466 -5.15 15.26 -3.58
N ILE A 467 -5.26 15.45 -2.27
CA ILE A 467 -6.40 14.99 -1.48
C ILE A 467 -6.89 16.17 -0.64
N ASP A 468 -8.17 16.50 -0.76
CA ASP A 468 -8.88 17.45 0.10
C ASP A 468 -10.00 16.69 0.82
N VAL A 469 -10.01 16.71 2.14
CA VAL A 469 -11.11 16.19 2.94
C VAL A 469 -11.57 17.26 3.89
N ARG A 470 -12.84 17.67 3.77
CA ARG A 470 -13.43 18.73 4.57
C ARG A 470 -14.80 18.38 5.10
N THR A 471 -15.13 18.93 6.25
CA THR A 471 -16.51 18.98 6.72
C THR A 471 -17.25 20.12 6.01
N ASP A 472 -18.43 19.84 5.47
CA ASP A 472 -19.35 20.83 4.91
C ASP A 472 -20.71 20.65 5.58
N ASP A 473 -21.04 21.55 6.51
CA ASP A 473 -22.24 21.47 7.37
C ASP A 473 -22.42 20.12 8.10
N GLU A 474 -23.31 19.26 7.62
CA GLU A 474 -23.63 17.94 8.19
C GLU A 474 -22.95 16.79 7.42
N GLN A 475 -22.14 17.10 6.41
CA GLN A 475 -21.48 16.14 5.54
C GLN A 475 -19.96 16.23 5.66
N ILE A 476 -19.30 15.15 5.25
CA ILE A 476 -17.87 15.12 4.92
C ILE A 476 -17.79 15.03 3.40
N VAL A 477 -17.01 15.93 2.81
CA VAL A 477 -16.66 15.93 1.39
C VAL A 477 -15.19 15.57 1.29
N ALA A 478 -14.87 14.55 0.50
CA ALA A 478 -13.51 14.16 0.16
C ALA A 478 -13.36 14.25 -1.36
N GLU A 479 -12.31 14.91 -1.83
CA GLU A 479 -11.94 15.01 -3.23
C GLU A 479 -10.49 14.54 -3.35
N GLY A 480 -10.20 13.71 -4.35
CA GLY A 480 -8.88 13.15 -4.56
C GLY A 480 -8.55 13.12 -6.05
N SER A 481 -7.31 13.44 -6.38
CA SER A 481 -6.74 13.19 -7.70
C SER A 481 -5.32 12.63 -7.55
N ALA A 482 -4.97 11.67 -8.38
CA ALA A 482 -3.62 11.16 -8.52
C ALA A 482 -3.33 10.98 -10.02
N SER A 483 -2.13 11.35 -10.45
CA SER A 483 -1.65 11.10 -11.80
C SER A 483 -0.20 10.64 -11.75
N VAL A 484 0.13 9.67 -12.58
CA VAL A 484 1.49 9.20 -12.83
C VAL A 484 1.67 9.19 -14.33
N GLU A 485 2.69 9.88 -14.82
CA GLU A 485 3.08 9.89 -16.22
C GLU A 485 4.49 9.33 -16.32
N ASP A 486 4.69 8.37 -17.21
CA ASP A 486 5.97 7.72 -17.41
C ASP A 486 6.03 7.04 -18.79
N GLU A 487 7.04 7.35 -19.62
CA GLU A 487 7.16 6.77 -20.97
C GLU A 487 7.29 5.24 -20.91
N GLY A 488 6.41 4.52 -21.62
CA GLY A 488 6.38 3.07 -21.64
C GLY A 488 6.07 2.45 -20.27
N MET A 489 5.27 3.12 -19.45
CA MET A 489 4.84 2.64 -18.13
C MET A 489 4.25 1.23 -18.21
N LEU A 490 3.30 1.02 -19.11
CA LEU A 490 2.66 -0.29 -19.30
C LEU A 490 3.66 -1.35 -19.76
N ASP A 491 4.53 -1.02 -20.71
CA ASP A 491 5.52 -1.96 -21.22
C ASP A 491 6.51 -2.41 -20.15
N ARG A 492 6.90 -1.50 -19.25
CA ARG A 492 7.71 -1.83 -18.07
C ARG A 492 6.94 -2.71 -17.09
N ALA A 493 5.71 -2.33 -16.74
CA ALA A 493 4.88 -3.12 -15.82
C ALA A 493 4.67 -4.55 -16.34
N LEU A 494 4.39 -4.71 -17.64
CA LEU A 494 4.27 -6.02 -18.29
C LEU A 494 5.60 -6.77 -18.33
N THR A 495 6.73 -6.09 -18.53
CA THR A 495 8.06 -6.72 -18.51
C THR A 495 8.40 -7.26 -17.11
N GLU A 496 8.11 -6.49 -16.07
CA GLU A 496 8.33 -6.91 -14.67
C GLU A 496 7.37 -8.04 -14.27
N PHE A 497 6.10 -7.97 -14.68
CA PHE A 497 5.15 -9.05 -14.46
C PHE A 497 5.58 -10.35 -15.16
N ASN A 498 6.08 -10.27 -16.40
CA ASN A 498 6.61 -11.44 -17.10
C ASN A 498 7.79 -12.07 -16.36
N ARG A 499 8.68 -11.22 -15.81
CA ARG A 499 9.87 -11.66 -15.10
C ARG A 499 9.53 -12.37 -13.80
N THR A 500 8.51 -11.89 -13.08
CA THR A 500 8.08 -12.46 -11.80
C THR A 500 7.26 -13.73 -11.95
N ALA A 501 6.37 -13.80 -12.95
CA ALA A 501 5.56 -14.99 -13.17
C ALA A 501 6.36 -16.19 -13.69
N ASN A 502 7.36 -15.97 -14.55
CA ASN A 502 8.21 -17.02 -15.15
C ASN A 502 7.42 -18.23 -15.72
N GLU A 503 6.22 -17.97 -16.24
CA GLU A 503 5.30 -18.97 -16.80
C GLU A 503 5.09 -18.71 -18.30
N THR A 504 5.11 -19.77 -19.11
CA THR A 504 4.97 -19.66 -20.57
C THR A 504 3.62 -19.08 -20.98
N ASP A 505 2.56 -19.39 -20.22
CA ASP A 505 1.21 -18.89 -20.48
C ASP A 505 1.11 -17.40 -20.17
N VAL A 506 1.81 -16.92 -19.13
CA VAL A 506 1.89 -15.50 -18.79
C VAL A 506 2.68 -14.72 -19.85
N THR A 507 3.81 -15.26 -20.33
CA THR A 507 4.53 -14.64 -21.46
C THR A 507 3.67 -14.56 -22.71
N ALA A 508 2.92 -15.62 -23.03
CA ALA A 508 2.05 -15.66 -24.19
C ALA A 508 0.92 -14.61 -24.09
N MET A 509 0.37 -14.41 -22.89
CA MET A 509 -0.64 -13.38 -22.60
C MET A 509 -0.06 -11.96 -22.72
N ILE A 510 1.15 -11.72 -22.23
CA ILE A 510 1.82 -10.42 -22.32
C ILE A 510 2.15 -10.06 -23.78
N ASP A 511 2.63 -11.03 -24.56
CA ASP A 511 2.85 -10.84 -25.99
C ASP A 511 1.54 -10.55 -26.73
N ALA A 512 0.43 -11.17 -26.32
CA ALA A 512 -0.90 -10.88 -26.85
C ALA A 512 -1.33 -9.45 -26.54
N MET A 513 -1.16 -8.99 -25.29
CA MET A 513 -1.46 -7.62 -24.87
C MET A 513 -0.62 -6.58 -25.61
N ARG A 514 0.65 -6.88 -25.87
CA ARG A 514 1.51 -6.02 -26.71
C ARG A 514 1.07 -6.00 -28.16
N ALA A 515 0.73 -7.16 -28.72
CA ALA A 515 0.24 -7.28 -30.09
C ALA A 515 -1.15 -6.65 -30.28
N ALA A 516 -1.93 -6.54 -29.20
CA ALA A 516 -3.21 -5.85 -29.18
C ALA A 516 -3.05 -4.33 -29.27
N GLU A 517 -1.85 -3.78 -29.01
CA GLU A 517 -1.60 -2.33 -29.02
C GLU A 517 -2.55 -1.60 -28.08
N PHE A 518 -2.46 -1.87 -26.77
CA PHE A 518 -3.28 -1.20 -25.75
C PHE A 518 -3.28 0.32 -25.95
N GLU A 519 -4.48 0.91 -26.00
CA GLU A 519 -4.64 2.35 -26.17
C GLU A 519 -5.14 3.02 -24.90
N GLN A 520 -6.16 2.42 -24.28
CA GLN A 520 -6.83 3.03 -23.14
C GLN A 520 -7.61 1.99 -22.32
N ALA A 521 -7.58 2.11 -21.01
CA ALA A 521 -8.58 1.53 -20.12
C ALA A 521 -9.16 2.63 -19.24
N ARG A 522 -10.48 2.65 -19.09
CA ARG A 522 -11.18 3.55 -18.19
C ARG A 522 -12.12 2.75 -17.32
N LEU A 523 -12.09 3.00 -16.01
CA LEU A 523 -13.05 2.49 -15.06
C LEU A 523 -13.70 3.66 -14.35
N THR A 524 -15.01 3.80 -14.45
CA THR A 524 -15.80 4.77 -13.70
C THR A 524 -16.69 4.01 -12.72
N ALA A 525 -16.72 4.42 -11.46
CA ALA A 525 -17.63 3.93 -10.45
C ALA A 525 -18.38 5.11 -9.87
N ASP A 526 -19.70 5.04 -9.86
CA ASP A 526 -20.61 6.03 -9.29
C ASP A 526 -21.45 5.37 -8.21
N VAL A 527 -21.47 5.97 -7.02
CA VAL A 527 -22.32 5.55 -5.90
C VAL A 527 -23.27 6.69 -5.61
N GLY A 528 -24.57 6.42 -5.69
CA GLY A 528 -25.65 7.34 -5.38
C GLY A 528 -26.52 6.81 -4.24
N GLU A 529 -27.51 7.63 -3.85
CA GLU A 529 -28.55 7.19 -2.92
C GLU A 529 -29.38 6.06 -3.56
N GLY A 530 -29.19 4.83 -3.09
CA GLY A 530 -29.98 3.67 -3.54
C GLY A 530 -29.40 2.90 -4.73
N ASN A 531 -28.37 3.41 -5.42
CA ASN A 531 -27.73 2.73 -6.55
C ASN A 531 -26.20 2.89 -6.56
N ALA A 532 -25.51 1.88 -7.09
CA ALA A 532 -24.10 1.93 -7.43
C ALA A 532 -23.95 1.44 -8.86
N THR A 533 -23.18 2.14 -9.68
CA THR A 533 -22.91 1.80 -11.07
C THR A 533 -21.40 1.73 -11.27
N VAL A 534 -20.94 0.71 -11.96
CA VAL A 534 -19.54 0.55 -12.38
C VAL A 534 -19.53 0.36 -13.88
N GLU A 535 -18.77 1.20 -14.57
CA GLU A 535 -18.59 1.22 -16.02
C GLU A 535 -17.10 1.02 -16.31
N GLY A 536 -16.74 -0.01 -17.07
CA GLY A 536 -15.38 -0.22 -17.56
C GLY A 536 -15.35 -0.21 -19.07
N VAL A 537 -14.32 0.41 -19.64
CA VAL A 537 -14.03 0.42 -21.07
C VAL A 537 -12.56 0.09 -21.28
N LEU A 538 -12.27 -0.78 -22.24
CA LEU A 538 -10.94 -1.15 -22.71
C LEU A 538 -10.89 -0.92 -24.22
N SER A 539 -9.86 -0.24 -24.70
CA SER A 539 -9.58 0.00 -26.12
C SER A 539 -8.19 -0.51 -26.46
N VAL A 540 -8.09 -1.27 -27.55
CA VAL A 540 -6.85 -1.81 -28.10
C VAL A 540 -6.83 -1.59 -29.61
N GLY A 541 -5.68 -1.27 -30.18
CA GLY A 541 -5.54 -1.00 -31.62
C GLY A 541 -5.76 -2.23 -32.51
N ASN A 542 -5.63 -3.43 -31.93
CA ASN A 542 -5.78 -4.70 -32.65
C ASN A 542 -6.49 -5.77 -31.78
N GLY A 543 -7.83 -5.73 -31.75
CA GLY A 543 -8.63 -6.71 -31.01
C GLY A 543 -8.41 -8.16 -31.46
N THR A 544 -8.11 -8.38 -32.74
CA THR A 544 -7.86 -9.75 -33.27
C THR A 544 -6.63 -10.42 -32.66
N ALA A 545 -5.63 -9.63 -32.21
CA ALA A 545 -4.47 -10.19 -31.52
C ALA A 545 -4.83 -10.83 -30.17
N VAL A 546 -5.92 -10.36 -29.54
CA VAL A 546 -6.45 -10.93 -28.30
C VAL A 546 -7.27 -12.19 -28.61
N SER A 547 -8.21 -12.11 -29.56
CA SER A 547 -9.06 -13.25 -29.91
C SER A 547 -8.25 -14.43 -30.46
N ASP A 548 -7.25 -14.20 -31.31
CA ASP A 548 -6.39 -15.25 -31.90
C ASP A 548 -5.68 -16.13 -30.86
N ARG A 549 -5.54 -15.65 -29.62
CA ARG A 549 -4.91 -16.37 -28.51
C ARG A 549 -5.90 -17.13 -27.64
N LEU A 550 -7.20 -16.89 -27.80
CA LEU A 550 -8.24 -17.63 -27.10
C LEU A 550 -8.43 -19.02 -27.73
N PRO A 551 -8.73 -20.05 -26.92
CA PRO A 551 -9.04 -21.37 -27.44
C PRO A 551 -10.26 -21.30 -28.36
N ALA A 552 -10.28 -22.15 -29.39
CA ALA A 552 -11.48 -22.28 -30.22
C ALA A 552 -12.68 -22.69 -29.33
N PRO A 553 -13.88 -22.11 -29.57
CA PRO A 553 -14.22 -21.25 -30.70
C PRO A 553 -14.01 -19.75 -30.44
N PHE A 554 -13.61 -19.31 -29.25
CA PHE A 554 -13.47 -17.87 -28.93
C PHE A 554 -12.46 -17.11 -29.80
N SER A 555 -11.53 -17.81 -30.45
CA SER A 555 -10.68 -17.22 -31.49
C SER A 555 -11.41 -16.83 -32.78
N MET A 556 -12.61 -17.36 -32.99
CA MET A 556 -13.51 -17.03 -34.11
C MET A 556 -14.54 -15.95 -33.74
N MET A 557 -14.49 -15.43 -32.51
CA MET A 557 -15.42 -14.40 -32.04
C MET A 557 -15.12 -13.07 -32.72
N GLU A 558 -16.16 -12.45 -33.28
CA GLU A 558 -16.10 -11.08 -33.83
C GLU A 558 -16.68 -10.08 -32.83
N ALA A 559 -17.76 -10.45 -32.14
CA ALA A 559 -18.37 -9.61 -31.11
C ALA A 559 -19.12 -10.47 -30.08
N SER A 560 -19.33 -9.93 -28.89
CA SER A 560 -20.20 -10.53 -27.87
C SER A 560 -20.99 -9.46 -27.13
N GLU A 561 -22.16 -9.86 -26.63
CA GLU A 561 -22.99 -9.06 -25.76
C GLU A 561 -23.64 -9.94 -24.71
N THR A 562 -23.48 -9.56 -23.44
CA THR A 562 -24.05 -10.23 -22.28
C THR A 562 -24.96 -9.25 -21.56
N SER A 563 -26.19 -9.66 -21.26
CA SER A 563 -27.09 -8.90 -20.41
C SER A 563 -27.08 -9.49 -19.01
N PHE A 564 -26.80 -8.65 -18.01
CA PHE A 564 -26.83 -9.06 -16.62
C PHE A 564 -28.27 -9.16 -16.07
N GLU A 565 -29.23 -8.55 -16.74
CA GLU A 565 -30.64 -8.60 -16.33
C GLU A 565 -31.31 -9.93 -16.73
N THR A 566 -30.92 -10.49 -17.87
CA THR A 566 -31.49 -11.75 -18.40
C THR A 566 -30.56 -12.94 -18.19
N GLY A 567 -29.28 -12.72 -17.87
CA GLY A 567 -28.26 -13.77 -17.84
C GLY A 567 -27.89 -14.31 -19.24
N GLN A 568 -28.46 -13.75 -20.31
CA GLN A 568 -28.22 -14.20 -21.67
C GLN A 568 -26.93 -13.61 -22.23
N THR A 569 -26.22 -14.41 -23.01
CA THR A 569 -25.05 -13.97 -23.80
C THR A 569 -25.24 -14.32 -25.26
N ALA A 570 -25.12 -13.33 -26.14
CA ALA A 570 -25.09 -13.49 -27.58
C ALA A 570 -23.65 -13.28 -28.10
N MET A 571 -23.17 -14.17 -28.98
CA MET A 571 -21.84 -14.09 -29.58
C MET A 571 -21.92 -14.18 -31.09
N LEU A 572 -21.32 -13.21 -31.79
CA LEU A 572 -21.14 -13.24 -33.24
C LEU A 572 -19.81 -13.95 -33.57
N MET A 573 -19.89 -14.99 -34.39
CA MET A 573 -18.77 -15.86 -34.75
C MET A 573 -18.55 -15.89 -36.26
N ASP A 574 -17.30 -15.75 -36.69
CA ASP A 574 -16.87 -16.12 -38.05
C ASP A 574 -16.54 -17.61 -38.09
N ALA A 575 -17.56 -18.42 -38.38
CA ALA A 575 -17.42 -19.87 -38.50
C ALA A 575 -16.72 -20.31 -39.81
N GLY A 576 -16.32 -19.37 -40.68
CA GLY A 576 -15.67 -19.68 -41.96
C GLY A 576 -16.54 -20.50 -42.92
N LEU A 577 -17.86 -20.45 -42.74
CA LEU A 577 -18.82 -21.18 -43.55
C LEU A 577 -19.07 -20.47 -44.89
N GLN A 578 -19.49 -21.24 -45.88
CA GLN A 578 -19.99 -20.65 -47.12
C GLN A 578 -21.41 -20.15 -46.89
N SER A 579 -21.80 -19.07 -47.59
CA SER A 579 -23.14 -18.48 -47.52
C SER A 579 -24.29 -19.44 -47.89
N ASP A 580 -23.98 -20.62 -48.41
CA ASP A 580 -24.91 -21.71 -48.74
C ASP A 580 -24.73 -22.96 -47.86
N ALA A 581 -24.10 -22.84 -46.70
CA ALA A 581 -24.02 -23.91 -45.71
C ALA A 581 -25.42 -24.40 -45.34
N ASP A 582 -25.60 -25.71 -45.28
CA ASP A 582 -26.83 -26.36 -44.84
C ASP A 582 -26.82 -26.58 -43.32
N GLU A 583 -28.00 -26.81 -42.75
CA GLU A 583 -28.19 -27.05 -41.32
C GLU A 583 -27.30 -28.19 -40.79
N ASP A 584 -27.09 -29.24 -41.59
CA ASP A 584 -26.18 -30.35 -41.30
C ASP A 584 -24.72 -29.89 -41.10
N ALA A 585 -24.27 -28.86 -41.83
CA ALA A 585 -22.94 -28.27 -41.66
C ALA A 585 -22.84 -27.39 -40.40
N ILE A 586 -23.94 -26.76 -39.99
CA ILE A 586 -24.02 -25.98 -38.74
C ILE A 586 -23.99 -26.91 -37.52
N GLN A 587 -24.78 -27.98 -37.55
CA GLN A 587 -24.83 -28.99 -36.48
C GLN A 587 -23.52 -29.80 -36.36
N ALA A 588 -22.65 -29.75 -37.36
CA ALA A 588 -21.32 -30.36 -37.29
C ALA A 588 -20.29 -29.51 -36.51
N LEU A 589 -20.64 -28.26 -36.14
CA LEU A 589 -19.78 -27.38 -35.35
C LEU A 589 -19.74 -27.86 -33.90
N SER A 590 -18.57 -27.81 -33.27
CA SER A 590 -18.36 -28.37 -31.93
C SER A 590 -19.09 -27.64 -30.79
N PHE A 591 -19.64 -26.46 -31.08
CA PHE A 591 -20.38 -25.60 -30.14
C PHE A 591 -21.88 -25.55 -30.46
N VAL A 592 -22.33 -26.30 -31.47
CA VAL A 592 -23.75 -26.53 -31.79
C VAL A 592 -24.03 -27.99 -31.48
N GLY A 593 -24.89 -28.23 -30.49
CA GLY A 593 -25.27 -29.57 -30.04
C GLY A 593 -26.57 -30.04 -30.67
N ASP A 594 -26.93 -31.29 -30.37
CA ASP A 594 -28.22 -31.87 -30.79
C ASP A 594 -29.43 -31.14 -30.15
N GLU A 595 -29.19 -30.38 -29.08
CA GLU A 595 -30.18 -29.61 -28.33
C GLU A 595 -30.20 -28.12 -28.69
N THR A 596 -29.32 -27.67 -29.61
CA THR A 596 -29.27 -26.27 -30.06
C THR A 596 -30.36 -25.99 -31.09
N ASP A 597 -31.17 -24.97 -30.87
CA ASP A 597 -32.15 -24.50 -31.85
C ASP A 597 -31.47 -23.70 -32.98
N VAL A 598 -31.34 -24.31 -34.15
CA VAL A 598 -30.71 -23.68 -35.33
C VAL A 598 -31.74 -22.96 -36.20
N THR A 599 -31.53 -21.67 -36.44
CA THR A 599 -32.37 -20.83 -37.31
C THR A 599 -31.58 -20.36 -38.54
N MET A 600 -32.04 -20.73 -39.74
CA MET A 600 -31.34 -20.46 -41.01
C MET A 600 -31.67 -19.07 -41.59
N PRO A 601 -30.88 -18.57 -42.57
CA PRO A 601 -31.12 -17.24 -43.16
C PRO A 601 -32.52 -17.14 -43.80
N GLY A 602 -33.26 -16.08 -43.45
CA GLY A 602 -34.62 -15.83 -43.95
C GLY A 602 -35.75 -16.43 -43.09
N GLU A 603 -35.41 -17.17 -42.03
CA GLU A 603 -36.37 -17.63 -41.01
C GLU A 603 -36.57 -16.60 -39.89
N TRP A 604 -35.69 -15.59 -39.83
CA TRP A 604 -35.70 -14.50 -38.86
C TRP A 604 -35.42 -13.14 -39.52
N ASP A 605 -35.74 -12.05 -38.82
CA ASP A 605 -35.58 -10.67 -39.31
C ASP A 605 -34.16 -10.13 -39.04
N GLU A 606 -33.25 -10.41 -39.97
CA GLU A 606 -31.84 -10.00 -39.92
C GLU A 606 -31.66 -8.47 -39.91
N ASP A 607 -32.49 -7.73 -40.67
CA ASP A 607 -32.42 -6.27 -40.76
C ASP A 607 -33.03 -5.56 -39.52
N GLY A 608 -33.83 -6.28 -38.73
CA GLY A 608 -34.59 -5.76 -37.60
C GLY A 608 -33.97 -6.03 -36.22
N ARG A 609 -32.95 -6.89 -36.14
CA ARG A 609 -32.32 -7.32 -34.89
C ARG A 609 -30.85 -6.90 -34.82
N SER A 610 -30.39 -6.59 -33.61
CA SER A 610 -28.98 -6.31 -33.28
C SER A 610 -28.48 -7.36 -32.29
N LEU A 611 -27.17 -7.49 -32.11
CA LEU A 611 -26.61 -8.43 -31.12
C LEU A 611 -27.23 -8.22 -29.72
N ALA A 612 -27.41 -6.96 -29.32
CA ALA A 612 -28.11 -6.54 -28.11
C ALA A 612 -29.53 -7.09 -27.97
N SER A 613 -30.26 -7.16 -29.08
CA SER A 613 -31.61 -7.72 -29.02
C SER A 613 -31.58 -9.22 -28.72
N PHE A 614 -30.58 -9.97 -29.18
CA PHE A 614 -30.46 -11.40 -28.84
C PHE A 614 -30.10 -11.65 -27.38
N ALA A 615 -29.31 -10.75 -26.77
CA ALA A 615 -28.94 -10.85 -25.36
C ALA A 615 -30.06 -10.35 -24.40
N THR A 616 -31.13 -9.76 -24.92
CA THR A 616 -32.23 -9.19 -24.10
C THR A 616 -33.60 -9.76 -24.45
N ASP A 617 -33.68 -10.63 -25.46
CA ASP A 617 -34.92 -11.31 -25.85
C ASP A 617 -35.13 -12.47 -24.88
N ALA A 618 -35.77 -12.18 -23.75
CA ALA A 618 -36.37 -13.23 -22.92
C ALA A 618 -37.45 -13.89 -23.79
N GLY A 619 -37.10 -15.01 -24.42
CA GLY A 619 -37.92 -15.63 -25.44
C GLY A 619 -39.36 -15.78 -24.98
N GLU A 620 -40.31 -15.36 -25.82
CA GLU A 620 -41.68 -15.86 -25.79
C GLU A 620 -41.61 -17.38 -26.02
N THR A 621 -41.40 -18.15 -24.95
CA THR A 621 -41.72 -19.57 -24.95
C THR A 621 -43.24 -19.67 -25.02
N ASP A 622 -43.71 -20.14 -26.18
CA ASP A 622 -45.10 -20.49 -26.48
C ASP A 622 -45.69 -21.28 -25.30
N ASP A 623 -46.71 -20.70 -24.66
CA ASP A 623 -47.51 -21.28 -23.58
C ASP A 623 -48.13 -22.61 -24.03
N GLY A 624 -47.38 -23.70 -23.85
CA GLY A 624 -47.86 -25.06 -23.99
C GLY A 624 -48.66 -25.47 -22.76
N GLU A 625 -49.98 -25.21 -22.78
CA GLU A 625 -50.97 -25.77 -21.86
C GLU A 625 -50.66 -27.25 -21.52
N THR A 626 -50.32 -27.53 -20.25
CA THR A 626 -50.65 -28.83 -19.65
C THR A 626 -51.36 -28.64 -18.31
N ASP A 627 -52.63 -29.00 -18.35
CA ASP A 627 -53.62 -29.08 -17.30
C ASP A 627 -53.39 -30.31 -16.39
N ASP A 628 -53.78 -30.14 -15.12
CA ASP A 628 -54.05 -31.14 -14.07
C ASP A 628 -52.95 -32.07 -13.52
N GLY A 629 -52.63 -31.87 -12.23
CA GLY A 629 -52.87 -32.96 -11.25
C GLY A 629 -51.74 -33.37 -10.29
N GLU A 630 -52.00 -33.09 -9.00
CA GLU A 630 -51.60 -33.85 -7.79
C GLU A 630 -50.19 -33.62 -7.17
N THR A 631 -50.24 -33.14 -5.93
CA THR A 631 -49.19 -33.16 -4.91
C THR A 631 -48.78 -34.59 -4.54
N GLU A 632 -47.48 -34.90 -4.62
CA GLU A 632 -46.78 -35.69 -3.59
C GLU A 632 -45.38 -35.11 -3.36
N THR A 633 -45.09 -34.89 -2.07
CA THR A 633 -43.76 -34.68 -1.50
C THR A 633 -42.94 -35.96 -1.62
N ASP A 634 -41.77 -35.88 -2.22
CA ASP A 634 -40.62 -36.72 -1.89
C ASP A 634 -39.35 -35.86 -1.89
N ASP A 635 -38.71 -35.83 -0.71
CA ASP A 635 -37.37 -35.31 -0.48
C ASP A 635 -36.36 -36.25 -1.16
N GLU A 636 -35.79 -35.85 -2.30
CA GLU A 636 -34.45 -36.26 -2.71
C GLU A 636 -33.68 -35.02 -3.21
N THR A 637 -32.62 -34.69 -2.48
CA THR A 637 -31.65 -33.66 -2.84
C THR A 637 -30.72 -34.24 -3.89
N GLU A 638 -31.08 -34.08 -5.16
CA GLU A 638 -30.13 -34.15 -6.27
C GLU A 638 -29.60 -32.73 -6.50
N SER A 639 -28.32 -32.55 -6.26
CA SER A 639 -27.57 -31.38 -6.71
C SER A 639 -27.47 -31.46 -8.22
N GLY A 640 -28.29 -30.68 -8.93
CA GLY A 640 -28.12 -30.45 -10.36
C GLY A 640 -26.96 -29.49 -10.56
N ASP A 641 -25.82 -30.03 -11.01
CA ASP A 641 -24.69 -29.26 -11.51
C ASP A 641 -25.15 -28.51 -12.77
N GLY A 642 -25.38 -27.21 -12.65
CA GLY A 642 -25.57 -26.31 -13.78
C GLY A 642 -24.22 -26.01 -14.43
N ASP A 643 -23.76 -26.90 -15.30
CA ASP A 643 -22.56 -26.73 -16.13
C ASP A 643 -22.83 -25.69 -17.25
N GLY A 644 -22.62 -24.41 -16.94
CA GLY A 644 -22.39 -23.38 -17.95
C GLY A 644 -20.90 -23.33 -18.34
N PRO A 645 -20.51 -22.86 -19.54
CA PRO A 645 -19.11 -22.80 -19.95
C PRO A 645 -18.26 -22.02 -18.94
N GLY A 646 -17.05 -22.49 -18.66
CA GLY A 646 -16.06 -21.80 -17.82
C GLY A 646 -15.68 -20.42 -18.38
N PHE A 647 -16.51 -19.42 -18.12
CA PHE A 647 -16.34 -18.01 -18.51
C PHE A 647 -15.36 -17.25 -17.60
N GLY A 648 -14.51 -17.95 -16.85
CA GLY A 648 -13.71 -17.41 -15.75
C GLY A 648 -12.93 -16.12 -16.02
N LEU A 649 -12.59 -15.76 -17.26
CA LEU A 649 -11.88 -14.51 -17.57
C LEU A 649 -12.74 -13.23 -17.45
N VAL A 650 -14.04 -13.28 -17.78
CA VAL A 650 -14.91 -12.09 -17.76
C VAL A 650 -15.39 -11.80 -16.33
N PRO A 651 -15.97 -12.78 -15.59
CA PRO A 651 -16.13 -12.73 -14.14
C PRO A 651 -14.85 -12.56 -13.30
N ALA A 652 -13.64 -12.93 -13.75
CA ALA A 652 -12.41 -12.61 -13.00
C ALA A 652 -12.02 -11.13 -13.10
N LEU A 653 -12.18 -10.50 -14.28
CA LEU A 653 -12.00 -9.06 -14.47
C LEU A 653 -13.11 -8.26 -13.76
N ILE A 654 -14.36 -8.72 -13.84
CA ILE A 654 -15.51 -8.15 -13.10
C ILE A 654 -15.40 -8.41 -11.60
N GLY A 655 -14.84 -9.54 -11.18
CA GLY A 655 -14.59 -9.93 -9.79
C GLY A 655 -13.44 -9.13 -9.14
N ALA A 656 -12.41 -8.76 -9.91
CA ALA A 656 -11.37 -7.84 -9.46
C ALA A 656 -11.92 -6.41 -9.26
N ALA A 657 -12.84 -5.95 -10.12
CA ALA A 657 -13.53 -4.66 -10.00
C ALA A 657 -14.61 -4.66 -8.89
N GLY A 658 -15.38 -5.75 -8.76
CA GLY A 658 -16.42 -5.94 -7.74
C GLY A 658 -15.87 -6.22 -6.34
N GLY A 659 -14.70 -6.88 -6.25
CA GLY A 659 -13.99 -7.11 -4.99
C GLY A 659 -13.57 -5.82 -4.28
N ALA A 660 -13.25 -4.76 -5.03
CA ALA A 660 -12.97 -3.44 -4.47
C ALA A 660 -14.22 -2.77 -3.86
N ALA A 661 -15.40 -2.98 -4.43
CA ALA A 661 -16.68 -2.48 -3.89
C ALA A 661 -17.15 -3.28 -2.65
N ILE A 662 -16.91 -4.60 -2.62
CA ILE A 662 -17.28 -5.48 -1.49
C ILE A 662 -16.31 -5.32 -0.30
N ALA A 663 -15.03 -5.03 -0.54
CA ALA A 663 -14.06 -4.71 0.52
C ALA A 663 -14.49 -3.46 1.33
N GLY A 664 -15.13 -2.48 0.68
CA GLY A 664 -15.73 -1.32 1.35
C GLY A 664 -16.89 -1.67 2.29
N LYS A 665 -17.69 -2.69 1.96
CA LYS A 665 -18.81 -3.17 2.81
C LYS A 665 -18.30 -3.84 4.09
N ARG A 666 -17.25 -4.66 4.01
CA ARG A 666 -16.66 -5.32 5.19
C ARG A 666 -15.88 -4.37 6.11
N LEU A 667 -15.30 -3.29 5.58
CA LEU A 667 -14.69 -2.24 6.39
C LEU A 667 -15.73 -1.40 7.16
N ARG A 668 -16.99 -1.34 6.68
CA ARG A 668 -18.11 -0.67 7.35
C ARG A 668 -18.79 -1.52 8.41
N ASP A 669 -18.85 -2.84 8.20
CA ASP A 669 -19.42 -3.78 9.19
C ASP A 669 -18.42 -4.14 10.31
N ALA A 670 -17.13 -3.81 10.14
CA ALA A 670 -16.06 -4.02 11.12
C ALA A 670 -15.68 -2.77 11.93
N ALA A 671 -16.30 -1.61 11.66
CA ALA A 671 -16.14 -0.34 12.38
C ALA A 671 -17.41 0.03 13.15
#